data_AF-A0A261FD38-F1
#
_entry.id   AF-A0A261FD38-F1
#
_cell.length_a   1.000
_cell.length_b   1.000
_cell.length_c   1.000
_cell.angle_alpha   90.00
_cell.angle_beta   90.00
_cell.angle_gamma   90.00
#
_symmetry.space_group_name_H-M   'P 1'
#
loop_
_entity.id
_entity.type
_entity.pdbx_description
1 polymer ?
#
loop_
_entity_poly.entity_id
_entity_poly.type
_entity_poly.pdbx_seq_one_letter_code
_entity_poly.pdbx_strand_id
1 'polypeptide(L)'
;MTGNTKVWRAPLAGLASVAMIATMGVAASTANAVDEFGGNGPQYPDVTVTLDANGGKFDSSLSSDFVDAKGTKLSVTDSKTTDAEGYQYADGVFGKDLYAKYGTDTAVVNPDYVFTGWYTSPDAGGQAVDPNAKLNDGDTLYAHWAVKYSDESENVVKFNLYNATSGSTLAVAENPDGASGVVSINNTTKPNTEVDVRLADGDQVADWQVPSKDTVGDGWVFKGWDSEVSSAARGTTLNAVADPGLTVTVNGANVYKDGDKVSGQFDVARQADVLDGVQLVKNEGTNNVQLAYSFKWAIPGSGDWNTVEHGQSLSIPEGVGSIKVEHVAFQPATEYVIHPVSVVDAKYNKYYFTNANSSFVDAYGQEKLDELSPRVNNDAFLGWYDQAGKFTVDGNSERVVAFFDVNQIKKQAEWDRIAPNTVPTFDFANQYAQGVVNVFAGYEASAKYVTVNVKPLYDQAKTISAKLYDNKTVADQLDAVAPDRAGYSVEGYYLKSNNGLPVANSKISDTDTVASLKLTSGTDIYVNYTADSKYGVNGLLTNLARGYVTGLTTSPAVNAEGITIPSLYYPTYTVPNVPVKVDGAYKVDGKTQAYARTGSGSYVLVQPEGYTDASWKSFLATRKSVVTDLQKYFKVSTHGTDAQAQAEDIVEVYNLVATKLSAEKADEFNQEFFGQLKPETSYPDVNYDDYGTHNAEITYLTTKGIVKGYADGTFGYGAKLARVDYIVWLYRAAGSPKVDAQAPFTDVTAATVPNQEFRDAIAWAASTGVTKGYSDGTFAPYATLNRQDAAAFLYRAAGSPKFNESYADVKFGDVTAGDSANHSQAVLWAASNGIVKGYAGGDVTYFGGYSTLVRQDAAAFLARTLQANLIK
;
A
#
# COMPACT_ATOMS: atom_id res chain seq x y z
N MET A 1 -30.45 -55.20 -24.57
CA MET A 1 -29.52 -56.30 -24.22
C MET A 1 -28.21 -56.02 -24.97
N THR A 2 -27.01 -55.97 -24.37
CA THR A 2 -26.58 -56.23 -22.97
C THR A 2 -25.15 -55.68 -22.77
N GLY A 3 -24.83 -55.09 -21.58
CA GLY A 3 -23.46 -54.82 -21.07
C GLY A 3 -22.65 -53.73 -21.82
N ASN A 4 -22.36 -52.52 -21.33
CA ASN A 4 -22.10 -51.96 -19.99
C ASN A 4 -20.76 -52.37 -19.32
N THR A 5 -19.71 -51.53 -19.41
CA THR A 5 -19.23 -50.70 -18.28
C THR A 5 -17.93 -49.93 -18.57
N LYS A 6 -17.86 -48.70 -18.01
CA LYS A 6 -16.68 -47.94 -17.50
C LYS A 6 -15.49 -47.69 -18.46
N VAL A 7 -15.22 -46.42 -18.82
CA VAL A 7 -14.47 -45.39 -18.03
C VAL A 7 -13.00 -45.77 -17.84
N TRP A 8 -12.10 -44.83 -18.15
CA TRP A 8 -10.96 -44.37 -17.33
C TRP A 8 -10.11 -43.40 -18.19
N ARG A 9 -10.04 -42.12 -17.79
CA ARG A 9 -8.99 -41.21 -18.29
C ARG A 9 -7.71 -41.54 -17.52
N ALA A 10 -6.58 -41.64 -18.22
CA ALA A 10 -5.32 -42.05 -17.62
C ALA A 10 -4.72 -40.96 -16.70
N PRO A 11 -3.85 -41.31 -15.72
CA PRO A 11 -3.34 -40.40 -14.70
C PRO A 11 -1.83 -40.09 -14.87
N LEU A 12 -1.24 -39.52 -13.82
CA LEU A 12 0.15 -39.06 -13.59
C LEU A 12 0.44 -37.63 -14.08
N ALA A 13 0.85 -36.64 -13.27
CA ALA A 13 1.65 -36.54 -12.03
C ALA A 13 3.14 -36.19 -12.27
N GLY A 14 3.63 -35.23 -11.48
CA GLY A 14 4.94 -34.56 -11.60
C GLY A 14 4.74 -33.06 -11.83
N LEU A 15 5.02 -32.16 -10.89
CA LEU A 15 5.72 -32.27 -9.61
C LEU A 15 4.95 -31.56 -8.48
N ALA A 16 5.15 -32.04 -7.26
CA ALA A 16 4.72 -31.39 -6.04
C ALA A 16 5.94 -31.11 -5.13
N SER A 17 5.74 -30.19 -4.19
CA SER A 17 6.47 -30.09 -2.90
C SER A 17 7.87 -29.46 -2.88
N VAL A 18 8.22 -29.02 -1.65
CA VAL A 18 9.51 -28.47 -1.17
C VAL A 18 9.75 -26.98 -1.53
N ALA A 19 9.89 -26.04 -0.59
CA ALA A 19 9.59 -25.96 0.86
C ALA A 19 9.48 -24.44 1.20
N MET A 20 8.60 -23.92 2.05
CA MET A 20 8.56 -24.00 3.52
C MET A 20 9.91 -23.84 4.27
N ILE A 21 9.89 -22.93 5.25
CA ILE A 21 10.77 -22.86 6.44
C ILE A 21 12.22 -22.34 6.24
N ALA A 22 12.42 -21.10 6.72
CA ALA A 22 13.58 -20.65 7.48
C ALA A 22 13.11 -19.48 8.39
N THR A 23 12.67 -19.76 9.63
CA THR A 23 13.43 -19.53 10.88
C THR A 23 13.71 -18.04 11.19
N MET A 24 12.94 -17.36 12.05
CA MET A 24 12.84 -17.48 13.54
C MET A 24 13.89 -16.66 14.31
N GLY A 25 13.41 -15.77 15.19
CA GLY A 25 14.15 -15.20 16.35
C GLY A 25 15.04 -13.99 16.02
N VAL A 26 15.34 -13.09 16.95
CA VAL A 26 15.36 -13.21 18.42
C VAL A 26 15.17 -11.83 19.08
N ALA A 27 14.34 -11.78 20.14
CA ALA A 27 14.18 -10.62 21.00
C ALA A 27 15.35 -10.39 21.99
N ALA A 28 15.55 -9.14 22.41
CA ALA A 28 16.08 -8.83 23.73
C ALA A 28 15.57 -7.48 24.28
N SER A 29 14.99 -7.56 25.47
CA SER A 29 14.54 -6.52 26.40
C SER A 29 15.68 -5.57 26.86
N THR A 30 15.47 -4.42 27.54
CA THR A 30 14.78 -4.25 28.84
C THR A 30 14.45 -2.79 29.21
N ALA A 31 13.27 -2.59 29.86
CA ALA A 31 13.02 -1.92 31.17
C ALA A 31 13.55 -0.47 31.42
N ASN A 32 12.90 0.46 32.17
CA ASN A 32 11.97 0.45 33.33
C ASN A 32 11.38 1.90 33.48
N ALA A 33 10.34 2.28 34.25
CA ALA A 33 9.33 1.62 35.11
C ALA A 33 8.24 2.64 35.57
N VAL A 34 7.14 2.18 36.23
CA VAL A 34 6.37 2.85 37.34
C VAL A 34 5.46 4.06 36.94
N ASP A 35 4.16 4.20 37.31
CA ASP A 35 3.30 3.50 38.29
C ASP A 35 1.76 3.48 37.96
N GLU A 36 1.10 2.45 38.50
CA GLU A 36 -0.29 2.26 39.00
C GLU A 36 -1.58 2.92 38.42
N PHE A 37 -2.51 2.03 37.99
CA PHE A 37 -3.99 2.04 38.11
C PHE A 37 -4.79 3.36 38.18
N GLY A 38 -5.59 3.67 37.15
CA GLY A 38 -6.41 4.90 37.18
C GLY A 38 -7.59 5.15 36.23
N GLY A 39 -8.17 4.16 35.53
CA GLY A 39 -9.48 4.30 34.86
C GLY A 39 -9.54 5.06 33.52
N ASN A 40 -10.36 4.53 32.59
CA ASN A 40 -10.49 4.88 31.16
C ASN A 40 -9.31 4.36 30.29
N GLY A 41 -9.56 3.54 29.24
CA GLY A 41 -8.56 2.78 28.43
C GLY A 41 -8.39 3.25 26.96
N PRO A 42 -7.82 2.49 25.98
CA PRO A 42 -7.38 3.03 24.68
C PRO A 42 -7.99 2.44 23.38
N GLN A 43 -8.36 3.30 22.42
CA GLN A 43 -8.88 3.01 21.06
C GLN A 43 -7.82 2.40 20.07
N TYR A 44 -8.15 1.79 18.90
CA TYR A 44 -7.21 1.00 18.04
C TYR A 44 -7.25 1.18 16.44
N PRO A 45 -6.50 2.10 15.81
CA PRO A 45 -6.75 2.86 14.52
C PRO A 45 -7.64 2.34 13.31
N ASP A 46 -8.30 3.29 12.60
CA ASP A 46 -9.33 3.21 11.49
C ASP A 46 -9.03 2.32 10.24
N VAL A 47 -10.06 1.84 9.48
CA VAL A 47 -9.93 1.06 8.21
C VAL A 47 -10.48 1.83 7.01
N THR A 48 -9.72 1.92 5.91
CA THR A 48 -10.06 2.72 4.73
C THR A 48 -10.22 1.88 3.47
N VAL A 49 -11.33 2.08 2.74
CA VAL A 49 -11.68 1.40 1.49
C VAL A 49 -11.90 2.44 0.39
N THR A 50 -11.46 2.14 -0.83
CA THR A 50 -11.76 2.97 -2.01
C THR A 50 -13.04 2.49 -2.67
N LEU A 51 -14.01 3.39 -2.83
CA LEU A 51 -15.17 3.18 -3.68
C LEU A 51 -14.90 3.82 -5.05
N ASP A 52 -14.93 3.00 -6.10
CA ASP A 52 -14.80 3.42 -7.49
C ASP A 52 -16.17 3.43 -8.16
N ALA A 53 -16.60 4.59 -8.67
CA ALA A 53 -17.88 4.75 -9.34
C ALA A 53 -17.96 4.00 -10.68
N ASN A 54 -16.87 3.39 -11.18
CA ASN A 54 -16.86 2.42 -12.28
C ASN A 54 -17.70 2.86 -13.50
N GLY A 55 -17.37 4.03 -14.04
CA GLY A 55 -18.10 4.67 -15.14
C GLY A 55 -19.12 5.75 -14.71
N GLY A 56 -19.56 5.75 -13.45
CA GLY A 56 -20.33 6.84 -12.84
C GLY A 56 -19.46 7.93 -12.20
N LYS A 57 -20.06 8.74 -11.32
CA LYS A 57 -19.40 9.75 -10.47
C LYS A 57 -20.06 9.85 -9.10
N PHE A 58 -19.34 10.31 -8.09
CA PHE A 58 -19.91 10.68 -6.80
C PHE A 58 -20.47 12.11 -6.81
N ASP A 59 -21.46 12.38 -5.97
CA ASP A 59 -22.01 13.73 -5.80
C ASP A 59 -21.01 14.69 -5.13
N SER A 60 -21.05 15.94 -5.58
CA SER A 60 -20.16 17.01 -5.15
C SER A 60 -20.22 17.34 -3.65
N SER A 61 -21.30 16.99 -2.94
CA SER A 61 -21.38 17.15 -1.48
C SER A 61 -20.43 16.21 -0.71
N LEU A 62 -20.01 15.10 -1.33
CA LEU A 62 -19.04 14.15 -0.79
C LEU A 62 -17.57 14.52 -1.11
N SER A 63 -17.31 15.73 -1.63
CA SER A 63 -16.00 16.15 -2.13
C SER A 63 -14.86 16.24 -1.09
N SER A 64 -15.15 16.13 0.20
CA SER A 64 -14.14 15.92 1.25
C SER A 64 -13.47 14.55 1.16
N ASP A 65 -14.20 13.55 0.65
CA ASP A 65 -13.85 12.13 0.70
C ASP A 65 -13.23 11.67 -0.64
N PHE A 66 -13.17 12.54 -1.67
CA PHE A 66 -12.70 12.17 -3.02
C PHE A 66 -11.20 11.87 -3.08
N VAL A 67 -10.86 10.72 -3.68
CA VAL A 67 -9.48 10.30 -3.95
C VAL A 67 -8.96 10.87 -5.28
N ASP A 68 -9.85 11.31 -6.17
CA ASP A 68 -9.49 11.83 -7.49
C ASP A 68 -10.19 13.16 -7.83
N ALA A 69 -9.54 13.97 -8.65
CA ALA A 69 -10.07 15.29 -9.04
C ALA A 69 -11.30 15.22 -9.97
N LYS A 70 -11.67 14.04 -10.50
CA LYS A 70 -12.84 13.87 -11.39
C LYS A 70 -14.12 13.49 -10.62
N GLY A 71 -14.00 13.15 -9.32
CA GLY A 71 -15.09 12.64 -8.49
C GLY A 71 -15.55 11.24 -8.93
N THR A 72 -14.63 10.41 -9.39
CA THR A 72 -14.89 9.01 -9.78
C THR A 72 -14.45 8.00 -8.74
N LYS A 73 -13.60 8.39 -7.77
CA LYS A 73 -13.18 7.56 -6.64
C LYS A 73 -13.37 8.32 -5.32
N LEU A 74 -13.89 7.62 -4.32
CA LEU A 74 -14.12 8.13 -2.97
C LEU A 74 -13.45 7.20 -1.95
N SER A 75 -12.84 7.75 -0.91
CA SER A 75 -12.25 7.02 0.20
C SER A 75 -13.23 7.02 1.38
N VAL A 76 -13.73 5.84 1.75
CA VAL A 76 -14.55 5.66 2.95
C VAL A 76 -13.67 5.13 4.06
N THR A 77 -13.82 5.66 5.26
CA THR A 77 -13.08 5.22 6.44
C THR A 77 -14.06 4.79 7.53
N ASP A 78 -14.01 3.51 7.90
CA ASP A 78 -14.64 2.97 9.09
C ASP A 78 -13.99 3.65 10.31
N SER A 79 -14.81 4.32 11.12
CA SER A 79 -14.32 5.27 12.11
C SER A 79 -14.89 5.03 13.52
N LYS A 80 -14.05 4.38 14.33
CA LYS A 80 -13.92 4.53 15.80
C LYS A 80 -15.05 3.94 16.63
N THR A 81 -14.80 2.74 17.15
CA THR A 81 -15.12 2.52 18.58
C THR A 81 -14.02 3.08 19.48
N THR A 82 -14.43 3.60 20.64
CA THR A 82 -13.59 4.40 21.51
C THR A 82 -13.55 3.81 22.92
N ASP A 83 -12.43 3.18 23.22
CA ASP A 83 -11.92 2.89 24.55
C ASP A 83 -11.08 4.14 24.94
N ALA A 84 -11.45 4.93 25.94
CA ALA A 84 -11.42 6.41 25.86
C ALA A 84 -10.09 7.25 25.67
N GLU A 85 -8.90 6.70 25.46
CA GLU A 85 -7.61 7.40 25.24
C GLU A 85 -7.45 7.88 23.78
N GLY A 86 -6.93 7.07 22.82
CA GLY A 86 -6.83 7.58 21.43
C GLY A 86 -5.90 6.97 20.36
N TYR A 87 -5.78 5.65 20.15
CA TYR A 87 -5.11 5.16 18.90
C TYR A 87 -6.08 5.02 17.69
N GLN A 88 -7.35 4.62 17.93
CA GLN A 88 -8.63 4.98 17.26
C GLN A 88 -9.44 3.91 16.42
N TYR A 89 -10.29 3.05 17.02
CA TYR A 89 -10.68 1.68 16.55
C TYR A 89 -11.48 1.47 15.22
N ALA A 90 -11.06 0.53 14.36
CA ALA A 90 -11.89 -0.03 13.28
C ALA A 90 -11.77 -1.57 13.13
N ASP A 91 -12.88 -2.21 12.74
CA ASP A 91 -12.97 -3.65 12.45
C ASP A 91 -13.02 -3.95 10.94
N GLY A 92 -13.12 -2.91 10.10
CA GLY A 92 -13.26 -3.04 8.65
C GLY A 92 -14.68 -3.37 8.20
N VAL A 93 -15.65 -3.27 9.12
CA VAL A 93 -17.06 -3.59 8.91
C VAL A 93 -17.87 -2.29 8.97
N PHE A 94 -17.92 -1.61 7.82
CA PHE A 94 -18.60 -0.33 7.61
C PHE A 94 -20.12 -0.39 7.92
N GLY A 95 -20.71 -1.58 7.99
CA GLY A 95 -22.09 -1.80 8.36
C GLY A 95 -23.06 -1.08 7.43
N LYS A 96 -24.16 -0.58 8.01
CA LYS A 96 -25.20 0.15 7.26
C LYS A 96 -24.67 1.41 6.57
N ASP A 97 -23.60 2.03 7.04
CA ASP A 97 -23.13 3.32 6.53
C ASP A 97 -22.53 3.21 5.12
N LEU A 98 -21.94 2.06 4.74
CA LEU A 98 -21.44 1.81 3.38
C LEU A 98 -22.53 2.02 2.33
N TYR A 99 -23.72 1.48 2.59
CA TYR A 99 -24.85 1.51 1.66
C TYR A 99 -25.74 2.74 1.89
N ALA A 100 -26.02 3.11 3.15
CA ALA A 100 -26.86 4.28 3.47
C ALA A 100 -26.23 5.62 3.04
N LYS A 101 -24.90 5.79 3.20
CA LYS A 101 -24.21 7.05 2.85
C LYS A 101 -23.68 7.06 1.41
N TYR A 102 -23.16 5.93 0.92
CA TYR A 102 -22.46 5.89 -0.37
C TYR A 102 -23.18 5.07 -1.45
N GLY A 103 -24.16 4.23 -1.11
CA GLY A 103 -24.91 3.36 -2.03
C GLY A 103 -26.27 3.90 -2.50
N THR A 104 -26.44 5.23 -2.62
CA THR A 104 -27.70 5.85 -3.10
C THR A 104 -27.53 6.47 -4.48
N ASP A 105 -28.61 6.51 -5.29
CA ASP A 105 -28.62 7.16 -6.60
C ASP A 105 -28.33 8.68 -6.54
N THR A 106 -28.33 9.27 -5.35
CA THR A 106 -27.91 10.66 -5.11
C THR A 106 -26.46 10.79 -4.66
N ALA A 107 -25.87 9.75 -4.05
CA ALA A 107 -24.48 9.75 -3.61
C ALA A 107 -23.53 9.32 -4.73
N VAL A 108 -23.94 8.34 -5.55
CA VAL A 108 -23.19 7.88 -6.72
C VAL A 108 -24.13 7.87 -7.94
N VAL A 109 -23.82 8.74 -8.90
CA VAL A 109 -24.67 9.10 -10.04
C VAL A 109 -24.10 8.60 -11.36
N ASN A 110 -24.99 8.06 -12.18
CA ASN A 110 -24.75 7.79 -13.61
C ASN A 110 -26.04 8.20 -14.36
N PRO A 111 -25.98 9.07 -15.40
CA PRO A 111 -27.19 9.64 -15.99
C PRO A 111 -28.21 8.59 -16.49
N ASP A 112 -27.70 7.56 -17.17
CA ASP A 112 -28.47 6.55 -17.90
C ASP A 112 -28.63 5.22 -17.14
N TYR A 113 -28.16 5.16 -15.89
CA TYR A 113 -28.12 3.96 -15.07
C TYR A 113 -28.58 4.23 -13.62
N VAL A 114 -28.84 3.15 -12.87
CA VAL A 114 -29.12 3.16 -11.43
C VAL A 114 -28.12 2.25 -10.70
N PHE A 115 -27.80 2.58 -9.45
CA PHE A 115 -26.82 1.83 -8.67
C PHE A 115 -27.38 0.48 -8.18
N THR A 116 -26.60 -0.59 -8.27
CA THR A 116 -26.99 -1.97 -7.89
C THR A 116 -26.13 -2.57 -6.77
N GLY A 117 -25.13 -1.85 -6.26
CA GLY A 117 -24.29 -2.29 -5.15
C GLY A 117 -22.79 -2.12 -5.39
N TRP A 118 -22.03 -2.42 -4.34
CA TRP A 118 -20.57 -2.45 -4.31
C TRP A 118 -20.06 -3.89 -4.52
N TYR A 119 -19.07 -4.06 -5.40
CA TYR A 119 -18.53 -5.36 -5.81
C TYR A 119 -17.00 -5.34 -5.77
N THR A 120 -16.35 -6.48 -5.54
CA THR A 120 -14.88 -6.59 -5.48
C THR A 120 -14.20 -6.68 -6.85
N SER A 121 -14.99 -6.69 -7.94
CA SER A 121 -14.57 -6.73 -9.33
C SER A 121 -15.19 -5.52 -10.07
N PRO A 122 -14.50 -4.90 -11.05
CA PRO A 122 -15.11 -3.90 -11.94
C PRO A 122 -15.97 -4.52 -13.05
N ASP A 123 -15.73 -5.80 -13.37
CA ASP A 123 -16.41 -6.56 -14.41
C ASP A 123 -17.65 -7.27 -13.82
N ALA A 124 -18.74 -7.29 -14.60
CA ALA A 124 -19.99 -7.95 -14.24
C ALA A 124 -19.83 -9.47 -14.03
N GLY A 125 -20.53 -10.01 -13.03
CA GLY A 125 -20.42 -11.41 -12.62
C GLY A 125 -19.91 -11.57 -11.19
N GLY A 126 -20.69 -11.11 -10.21
CA GLY A 126 -20.39 -11.33 -8.79
C GLY A 126 -21.62 -11.23 -7.88
N GLN A 127 -21.38 -11.27 -6.56
CA GLN A 127 -22.36 -10.93 -5.53
C GLN A 127 -22.00 -9.57 -4.92
N ALA A 128 -23.01 -8.80 -4.53
CA ALA A 128 -22.80 -7.53 -3.84
C ALA A 128 -22.16 -7.77 -2.46
N VAL A 129 -21.18 -6.94 -2.10
CA VAL A 129 -20.47 -6.97 -0.82
C VAL A 129 -21.46 -6.79 0.33
N ASP A 130 -21.47 -7.74 1.27
CA ASP A 130 -22.27 -7.60 2.50
C ASP A 130 -21.83 -6.34 3.27
N PRO A 131 -22.74 -5.43 3.68
CA PRO A 131 -22.41 -4.31 4.56
C PRO A 131 -21.69 -4.75 5.85
N ASN A 132 -21.90 -6.00 6.28
CA ASN A 132 -21.26 -6.63 7.44
C ASN A 132 -20.01 -7.46 7.08
N ALA A 133 -19.64 -7.58 5.80
CA ALA A 133 -18.37 -8.19 5.42
C ALA A 133 -17.22 -7.30 5.88
N LYS A 134 -16.18 -7.94 6.39
CA LYS A 134 -14.90 -7.27 6.65
C LYS A 134 -14.25 -6.95 5.31
N LEU A 135 -13.95 -5.67 5.12
CA LEU A 135 -13.09 -5.17 4.06
C LEU A 135 -11.70 -4.87 4.63
N ASN A 136 -10.68 -5.06 3.81
CA ASN A 136 -9.30 -4.80 4.19
C ASN A 136 -8.90 -3.37 3.84
N ASP A 137 -7.92 -2.85 4.56
CA ASP A 137 -7.36 -1.53 4.34
C ASP A 137 -6.73 -1.44 2.94
N GLY A 138 -7.26 -0.56 2.09
CA GLY A 138 -6.87 -0.43 0.69
C GLY A 138 -7.68 -1.27 -0.31
N ASP A 139 -8.67 -2.06 0.14
CA ASP A 139 -9.61 -2.71 -0.79
C ASP A 139 -10.28 -1.67 -1.68
N THR A 140 -10.55 -2.05 -2.94
CA THR A 140 -11.33 -1.24 -3.87
C THR A 140 -12.63 -1.95 -4.19
N LEU A 141 -13.75 -1.28 -3.94
CA LEU A 141 -15.07 -1.73 -4.37
C LEU A 141 -15.53 -0.90 -5.57
N TYR A 142 -16.14 -1.57 -6.52
CA TYR A 142 -16.63 -1.00 -7.77
C TYR A 142 -18.14 -0.91 -7.75
N ALA A 143 -18.69 0.22 -8.19
CA ALA A 143 -20.12 0.37 -8.39
C ALA A 143 -20.56 -0.48 -9.59
N HIS A 144 -21.61 -1.29 -9.42
CA HIS A 144 -22.30 -1.92 -10.54
C HIS A 144 -23.61 -1.19 -10.87
N TRP A 145 -24.04 -1.34 -12.12
CA TRP A 145 -25.01 -0.44 -12.76
C TRP A 145 -26.10 -1.22 -13.50
N ALA A 146 -27.36 -0.82 -13.32
CA ALA A 146 -28.50 -1.27 -14.12
C ALA A 146 -29.02 -0.18 -15.04
N VAL A 147 -29.49 -0.53 -16.24
CA VAL A 147 -29.95 0.44 -17.26
C VAL A 147 -31.27 1.09 -16.80
N LYS A 148 -31.42 2.39 -17.07
CA LYS A 148 -32.54 3.22 -16.60
C LYS A 148 -33.60 3.44 -17.70
N TYR A 149 -34.44 2.44 -17.96
CA TYR A 149 -35.58 2.56 -18.89
C TYR A 149 -36.94 2.11 -18.29
N SER A 150 -38.00 2.30 -19.09
CA SER A 150 -39.19 3.07 -18.68
C SER A 150 -40.45 2.30 -18.27
N ASP A 151 -40.39 0.99 -18.08
CA ASP A 151 -41.41 0.21 -17.38
C ASP A 151 -40.81 -0.44 -16.12
N GLU A 152 -41.41 -0.16 -14.96
CA GLU A 152 -40.81 -0.39 -13.64
C GLU A 152 -40.75 -1.89 -13.23
N SER A 153 -41.08 -2.81 -14.14
CA SER A 153 -41.19 -4.26 -13.88
C SER A 153 -39.95 -5.09 -14.21
N GLU A 154 -39.04 -4.62 -15.09
CA GLU A 154 -37.91 -5.45 -15.58
C GLU A 154 -36.55 -5.15 -14.92
N ASN A 155 -36.44 -4.10 -14.10
CA ASN A 155 -35.16 -3.61 -13.58
C ASN A 155 -34.72 -4.21 -12.22
N VAL A 156 -35.54 -5.06 -11.61
CA VAL A 156 -35.37 -5.58 -10.24
C VAL A 156 -35.67 -7.08 -10.16
N VAL A 157 -35.14 -7.73 -9.12
CA VAL A 157 -35.64 -9.02 -8.60
C VAL A 157 -36.66 -8.71 -7.51
N LYS A 158 -37.85 -9.29 -7.61
CA LYS A 158 -38.95 -9.06 -6.67
C LYS A 158 -39.04 -10.18 -5.65
N PHE A 159 -39.13 -9.85 -4.38
CA PHE A 159 -39.28 -10.77 -3.26
C PHE A 159 -40.62 -10.54 -2.60
N ASN A 160 -41.60 -11.37 -2.94
CA ASN A 160 -42.93 -11.32 -2.35
C ASN A 160 -42.91 -11.95 -0.95
N LEU A 161 -43.01 -11.08 0.05
CA LEU A 161 -42.97 -11.40 1.48
C LEU A 161 -44.28 -12.00 1.99
N TYR A 162 -45.38 -11.73 1.28
CA TYR A 162 -46.70 -12.25 1.59
C TYR A 162 -47.01 -13.43 0.69
N ASN A 163 -46.81 -14.64 1.20
CA ASN A 163 -47.30 -15.83 0.53
C ASN A 163 -48.81 -15.93 0.73
N ALA A 164 -49.57 -15.70 -0.34
CA ALA A 164 -51.03 -15.69 -0.29
C ALA A 164 -51.67 -17.08 -0.04
N THR A 165 -50.90 -18.16 -0.14
CA THR A 165 -51.35 -19.54 0.05
C THR A 165 -51.25 -19.97 1.51
N SER A 166 -50.20 -19.55 2.23
CA SER A 166 -50.07 -19.70 3.68
C SER A 166 -50.79 -18.57 4.44
N GLY A 167 -50.64 -17.33 3.98
CA GLY A 167 -50.96 -16.14 4.76
C GLY A 167 -49.81 -15.70 5.69
N SER A 168 -48.61 -16.25 5.49
CA SER A 168 -47.38 -15.90 6.20
C SER A 168 -46.80 -14.56 5.74
N THR A 169 -46.08 -13.90 6.62
CA THR A 169 -45.39 -12.63 6.38
C THR A 169 -43.94 -12.69 6.88
N LEU A 170 -42.98 -12.28 6.05
CA LEU A 170 -41.61 -12.03 6.51
C LEU A 170 -41.51 -10.72 7.30
N ALA A 171 -40.72 -10.72 8.38
CA ALA A 171 -40.49 -9.54 9.20
C ALA A 171 -39.41 -8.65 8.57
N VAL A 172 -39.85 -7.63 7.85
CA VAL A 172 -38.97 -6.50 7.50
C VAL A 172 -38.88 -5.56 8.71
N ALA A 173 -38.08 -5.95 9.69
CA ALA A 173 -37.82 -5.11 10.86
C ALA A 173 -37.20 -3.75 10.45
N GLU A 174 -36.29 -3.79 9.47
CA GLU A 174 -35.62 -2.66 8.83
C GLU A 174 -35.25 -3.05 7.38
N ASN A 175 -34.81 -2.09 6.55
CA ASN A 175 -34.31 -2.39 5.20
C ASN A 175 -33.01 -3.24 5.32
N PRO A 176 -32.90 -4.42 4.67
CA PRO A 176 -31.73 -5.29 4.77
C PRO A 176 -30.39 -4.59 4.46
N ASP A 177 -30.39 -3.59 3.58
CA ASP A 177 -29.20 -2.84 3.17
C ASP A 177 -28.88 -1.58 4.01
N GLY A 178 -29.70 -1.26 5.02
CA GLY A 178 -29.52 -0.05 5.82
C GLY A 178 -30.13 1.25 5.25
N ALA A 179 -31.02 1.15 4.25
CA ALA A 179 -31.73 2.25 3.57
C ALA A 179 -31.00 2.89 2.38
N SER A 180 -30.45 2.06 1.49
CA SER A 180 -29.83 2.50 0.24
C SER A 180 -30.82 2.53 -0.95
N GLY A 181 -30.30 2.77 -2.17
CA GLY A 181 -31.08 2.61 -3.39
C GLY A 181 -31.17 1.17 -3.90
N VAL A 182 -30.38 0.24 -3.36
CA VAL A 182 -30.23 -1.14 -3.88
C VAL A 182 -31.42 -2.03 -3.51
N VAL A 183 -31.86 -1.97 -2.25
CA VAL A 183 -33.02 -2.73 -1.76
C VAL A 183 -34.13 -1.76 -1.39
N SER A 184 -35.34 -1.99 -1.91
CA SER A 184 -36.50 -1.10 -1.72
C SER A 184 -37.74 -1.86 -1.30
N ILE A 185 -38.42 -1.38 -0.25
CA ILE A 185 -39.62 -2.01 0.32
C ILE A 185 -40.85 -1.29 -0.25
N ASN A 186 -41.68 -1.99 -1.02
CA ASN A 186 -42.85 -1.41 -1.65
C ASN A 186 -44.06 -1.33 -0.68
N ASN A 187 -44.77 -0.20 -0.72
CA ASN A 187 -45.82 0.16 0.26
C ASN A 187 -47.02 0.89 -0.37
N THR A 188 -47.35 0.57 -1.63
CA THR A 188 -48.32 1.37 -2.43
C THR A 188 -49.76 0.84 -2.44
N THR A 189 -50.03 -0.36 -1.93
CA THR A 189 -51.43 -0.87 -1.73
C THR A 189 -51.62 -1.82 -0.55
N LYS A 190 -50.59 -2.57 -0.14
CA LYS A 190 -50.49 -3.22 1.17
C LYS A 190 -49.11 -2.89 1.76
N PRO A 191 -49.00 -2.49 3.04
CA PRO A 191 -47.71 -2.21 3.63
C PRO A 191 -46.87 -3.48 3.79
N ASN A 192 -45.59 -3.39 3.43
CA ASN A 192 -44.52 -4.34 3.75
C ASN A 192 -44.69 -5.76 3.15
N THR A 193 -45.26 -5.89 1.95
CA THR A 193 -45.48 -7.21 1.31
C THR A 193 -44.50 -7.56 0.19
N GLU A 194 -43.68 -6.63 -0.29
CA GLU A 194 -42.78 -6.87 -1.43
C GLU A 194 -41.48 -6.09 -1.26
N VAL A 195 -40.35 -6.74 -1.55
CA VAL A 195 -39.00 -6.16 -1.55
C VAL A 195 -38.40 -6.30 -2.94
N ASP A 196 -38.00 -5.17 -3.52
CA ASP A 196 -37.36 -5.10 -4.83
C ASP A 196 -35.85 -4.91 -4.63
N VAL A 197 -35.05 -5.83 -5.18
CA VAL A 197 -33.58 -5.77 -5.19
C VAL A 197 -33.11 -5.43 -6.60
N ARG A 198 -32.35 -4.34 -6.75
CA ARG A 198 -31.71 -3.98 -8.03
C ARG A 198 -30.48 -4.84 -8.27
N LEU A 199 -30.31 -5.33 -9.51
CA LEU A 199 -29.26 -6.28 -9.88
C LEU A 199 -28.60 -5.86 -11.22
N ALA A 200 -27.30 -6.09 -11.41
CA ALA A 200 -26.67 -5.92 -12.72
C ALA A 200 -26.93 -7.15 -13.62
N ASP A 201 -26.68 -7.06 -14.93
CA ASP A 201 -26.76 -8.25 -15.79
C ASP A 201 -25.56 -9.17 -15.52
N GLY A 202 -25.83 -10.42 -15.10
CA GLY A 202 -24.81 -11.41 -14.78
C GLY A 202 -24.40 -11.46 -13.31
N ASP A 203 -24.79 -10.48 -12.50
CA ASP A 203 -24.63 -10.51 -11.05
C ASP A 203 -25.66 -11.42 -10.38
N GLN A 204 -25.38 -11.80 -9.13
CA GLN A 204 -26.23 -12.64 -8.28
C GLN A 204 -26.75 -11.86 -7.08
N VAL A 205 -27.99 -12.11 -6.68
CA VAL A 205 -28.53 -11.62 -5.41
C VAL A 205 -27.83 -12.34 -4.25
N ALA A 206 -27.36 -11.59 -3.26
CA ALA A 206 -26.76 -12.11 -2.04
C ALA A 206 -27.80 -12.24 -0.91
N ASP A 207 -27.62 -13.22 -0.03
CA ASP A 207 -28.58 -13.54 1.04
C ASP A 207 -28.82 -12.38 2.04
N TRP A 208 -27.85 -11.48 2.20
CA TRP A 208 -27.99 -10.29 3.05
C TRP A 208 -28.93 -9.24 2.47
N GLN A 209 -29.16 -9.24 1.15
CA GLN A 209 -30.01 -8.26 0.46
C GLN A 209 -31.51 -8.55 0.62
N VAL A 210 -31.87 -9.71 1.17
CA VAL A 210 -33.24 -10.22 1.24
C VAL A 210 -33.67 -10.49 2.69
N PRO A 211 -34.94 -10.26 3.07
CA PRO A 211 -35.39 -10.56 4.42
C PRO A 211 -35.35 -12.07 4.72
N SER A 212 -34.69 -12.45 5.81
CA SER A 212 -34.57 -13.83 6.28
C SER A 212 -35.25 -14.09 7.63
N LYS A 213 -35.82 -13.05 8.26
CA LYS A 213 -36.44 -13.12 9.59
C LYS A 213 -37.95 -13.31 9.53
N ASP A 214 -38.42 -14.22 10.36
CA ASP A 214 -39.81 -14.61 10.53
C ASP A 214 -40.64 -13.56 11.30
N THR A 215 -41.94 -13.42 11.02
CA THR A 215 -42.81 -12.47 11.77
C THR A 215 -43.38 -13.12 13.01
N VAL A 216 -42.74 -12.84 14.14
CA VAL A 216 -43.18 -13.31 15.47
C VAL A 216 -44.66 -12.99 15.72
N GLY A 217 -45.47 -14.03 15.86
CA GLY A 217 -46.90 -13.96 16.14
C GLY A 217 -47.83 -14.07 14.92
N ASP A 218 -47.31 -14.29 13.71
CA ASP A 218 -48.16 -14.43 12.51
C ASP A 218 -48.72 -15.85 12.29
N GLY A 219 -48.21 -16.84 13.04
CA GLY A 219 -48.66 -18.23 13.00
C GLY A 219 -48.05 -19.07 11.88
N TRP A 220 -46.95 -18.61 11.28
CA TRP A 220 -46.16 -19.31 10.27
C TRP A 220 -44.69 -19.36 10.68
N VAL A 221 -43.89 -20.17 9.99
CA VAL A 221 -42.43 -20.13 10.09
C VAL A 221 -41.83 -20.13 8.70
N PHE A 222 -41.10 -19.06 8.39
CA PHE A 222 -40.35 -18.91 7.15
C PHE A 222 -39.34 -20.04 6.92
N LYS A 223 -39.26 -20.52 5.68
CA LYS A 223 -38.43 -21.65 5.23
C LYS A 223 -37.42 -21.30 4.14
N GLY A 224 -37.36 -20.04 3.73
CA GLY A 224 -36.63 -19.60 2.53
C GLY A 224 -37.58 -19.26 1.39
N TRP A 225 -37.04 -19.24 0.18
CA TRP A 225 -37.74 -18.81 -1.03
C TRP A 225 -38.14 -20.01 -1.90
N ASP A 226 -39.09 -19.80 -2.82
CA ASP A 226 -39.53 -20.82 -3.79
C ASP A 226 -38.47 -21.18 -4.85
N SER A 227 -37.39 -20.41 -4.91
CA SER A 227 -36.26 -20.53 -5.84
C SER A 227 -34.95 -20.21 -5.12
N GLU A 228 -33.79 -20.68 -5.62
CA GLU A 228 -32.48 -20.29 -5.06
C GLU A 228 -32.21 -18.79 -5.30
N VAL A 229 -31.90 -18.04 -4.24
CA VAL A 229 -31.70 -16.57 -4.29
C VAL A 229 -30.59 -16.18 -5.27
N SER A 230 -29.46 -16.88 -5.24
CA SER A 230 -28.31 -16.68 -6.14
C SER A 230 -28.59 -17.01 -7.61
N SER A 231 -29.71 -17.67 -7.92
CA SER A 231 -30.16 -17.95 -9.29
C SER A 231 -31.14 -16.90 -9.84
N ALA A 232 -31.59 -15.96 -9.00
CA ALA A 232 -32.58 -14.97 -9.38
C ALA A 232 -32.02 -13.94 -10.36
N ALA A 233 -32.80 -13.62 -11.40
CA ALA A 233 -32.44 -12.67 -12.44
C ALA A 233 -33.45 -11.53 -12.53
N ARG A 234 -33.07 -10.43 -13.19
CA ARG A 234 -33.96 -9.28 -13.45
C ARG A 234 -35.33 -9.70 -13.99
N GLY A 235 -36.40 -9.09 -13.47
CA GLY A 235 -37.78 -9.40 -13.83
C GLY A 235 -38.34 -10.68 -13.21
N THR A 236 -37.55 -11.46 -12.46
CA THR A 236 -38.08 -12.61 -11.70
C THR A 236 -38.77 -12.17 -10.41
N THR A 237 -39.72 -12.98 -9.94
CA THR A 237 -40.38 -12.81 -8.64
C THR A 237 -40.24 -14.11 -7.84
N LEU A 238 -39.59 -14.04 -6.69
CA LEU A 238 -39.48 -15.12 -5.72
C LEU A 238 -40.52 -14.92 -4.63
N ASN A 239 -41.19 -15.99 -4.21
CA ASN A 239 -42.19 -15.95 -3.15
C ASN A 239 -41.64 -16.59 -1.88
N ALA A 240 -41.93 -15.99 -0.72
CA ALA A 240 -41.60 -16.58 0.57
C ALA A 240 -42.28 -17.95 0.71
N VAL A 241 -41.54 -18.96 1.17
CA VAL A 241 -42.07 -20.27 1.56
C VAL A 241 -42.13 -20.32 3.08
N ALA A 242 -43.24 -20.81 3.62
CA ALA A 242 -43.40 -20.95 5.07
C ALA A 242 -44.17 -22.24 5.41
N ASP A 243 -43.76 -22.87 6.50
CA ASP A 243 -44.51 -23.97 7.11
C ASP A 243 -45.54 -23.41 8.11
N PRO A 244 -46.67 -24.09 8.35
CA PRO A 244 -47.60 -23.72 9.42
C PRO A 244 -46.88 -23.65 10.76
N GLY A 245 -46.95 -22.48 11.39
CA GLY A 245 -46.24 -22.15 12.61
C GLY A 245 -47.09 -22.28 13.86
N LEU A 246 -46.45 -21.96 14.97
CA LEU A 246 -47.01 -21.96 16.30
C LEU A 246 -46.28 -20.91 17.13
N THR A 247 -47.01 -19.91 17.62
CA THR A 247 -46.42 -18.86 18.44
C THR A 247 -46.17 -19.35 19.87
N VAL A 248 -44.92 -19.36 20.28
CA VAL A 248 -44.46 -19.75 21.61
C VAL A 248 -44.21 -18.49 22.44
N THR A 249 -44.83 -18.40 23.62
CA THR A 249 -44.53 -17.36 24.62
C THR A 249 -43.92 -17.99 25.86
N VAL A 250 -42.66 -17.68 26.15
CA VAL A 250 -41.90 -18.22 27.28
C VAL A 250 -41.96 -17.29 28.49
N ASN A 251 -42.19 -17.85 29.69
CA ASN A 251 -42.16 -17.10 30.94
C ASN A 251 -41.08 -17.57 31.94
N GLY A 252 -40.54 -16.62 32.70
CA GLY A 252 -39.74 -16.87 33.91
C GLY A 252 -38.33 -17.41 33.71
N ALA A 253 -37.80 -17.37 32.48
CA ALA A 253 -36.41 -17.67 32.15
C ALA A 253 -35.92 -16.71 31.06
N ASN A 254 -34.60 -16.52 30.94
CA ASN A 254 -34.02 -15.83 29.80
C ASN A 254 -34.03 -16.75 28.59
N VAL A 255 -34.32 -16.21 27.41
CA VAL A 255 -34.44 -16.99 26.17
C VAL A 255 -33.31 -16.62 25.24
N TYR A 256 -32.57 -17.61 24.79
CA TYR A 256 -31.54 -17.48 23.77
C TYR A 256 -31.92 -18.32 22.55
N LYS A 257 -31.69 -17.79 21.36
CA LYS A 257 -31.85 -18.50 20.08
C LYS A 257 -30.62 -18.21 19.22
N ASP A 258 -29.99 -19.27 18.74
CA ASP A 258 -28.82 -19.21 17.83
C ASP A 258 -27.67 -18.29 18.34
N GLY A 259 -27.48 -18.23 19.65
CA GLY A 259 -26.48 -17.40 20.34
C GLY A 259 -26.94 -16.00 20.75
N ASP A 260 -28.11 -15.54 20.29
CA ASP A 260 -28.68 -14.21 20.58
C ASP A 260 -29.77 -14.27 21.66
N LYS A 261 -29.83 -13.24 22.51
CA LYS A 261 -30.90 -13.09 23.52
C LYS A 261 -32.17 -12.54 22.89
N VAL A 262 -33.30 -13.23 23.05
CA VAL A 262 -34.60 -12.85 22.48
C VAL A 262 -35.63 -12.48 23.56
N SER A 263 -36.69 -11.78 23.18
CA SER A 263 -37.71 -11.21 24.09
C SER A 263 -38.60 -12.23 24.81
N GLY A 264 -38.48 -13.52 24.47
CA GLY A 264 -39.31 -14.60 25.01
C GLY A 264 -40.54 -14.95 24.19
N GLN A 265 -40.74 -14.35 23.00
CA GLN A 265 -41.77 -14.75 22.05
C GLN A 265 -41.14 -15.03 20.67
N PHE A 266 -41.53 -16.14 20.04
CA PHE A 266 -41.04 -16.61 18.73
C PHE A 266 -42.01 -17.66 18.15
N ASP A 267 -41.94 -17.96 16.86
CA ASP A 267 -42.71 -19.04 16.24
C ASP A 267 -41.84 -20.30 16.01
N VAL A 268 -42.49 -21.47 16.01
CA VAL A 268 -41.88 -22.77 15.67
C VAL A 268 -42.76 -23.55 14.69
N ALA A 269 -42.14 -24.30 13.78
CA ALA A 269 -42.87 -25.03 12.74
C ALA A 269 -43.63 -26.24 13.32
N ARG A 270 -44.94 -26.36 13.06
CA ARG A 270 -45.79 -27.45 13.59
C ARG A 270 -45.33 -28.86 13.22
N GLN A 271 -44.66 -29.04 12.08
CA GLN A 271 -44.18 -30.37 11.67
C GLN A 271 -42.91 -30.80 12.40
N ALA A 272 -42.19 -29.85 13.01
CA ALA A 272 -41.12 -30.15 13.95
C ALA A 272 -41.71 -30.39 15.36
N ASP A 273 -42.57 -29.47 15.81
CA ASP A 273 -43.20 -29.52 17.14
C ASP A 273 -42.16 -29.61 18.28
N VAL A 274 -40.90 -29.21 18.05
CA VAL A 274 -39.79 -29.17 19.04
C VAL A 274 -39.34 -27.72 19.26
N LEU A 275 -38.73 -27.44 20.41
CA LEU A 275 -38.09 -26.16 20.72
C LEU A 275 -36.59 -26.17 20.37
N ASP A 276 -36.25 -26.70 19.20
CA ASP A 276 -34.86 -26.82 18.76
C ASP A 276 -34.23 -25.45 18.45
N GLY A 277 -32.95 -25.30 18.79
CA GLY A 277 -32.23 -24.03 18.69
C GLY A 277 -32.65 -22.97 19.74
N VAL A 278 -33.58 -23.29 20.65
CA VAL A 278 -34.01 -22.39 21.73
C VAL A 278 -33.52 -22.89 23.09
N GLN A 279 -32.80 -22.03 23.81
CA GLN A 279 -32.23 -22.32 25.10
C GLN A 279 -32.86 -21.43 26.18
N LEU A 280 -33.44 -22.04 27.21
CA LEU A 280 -33.99 -21.30 28.35
C LEU A 280 -33.02 -21.36 29.52
N VAL A 281 -32.58 -20.20 29.99
CA VAL A 281 -31.46 -20.06 30.93
C VAL A 281 -31.89 -19.30 32.18
N LYS A 282 -31.30 -19.67 33.32
CA LYS A 282 -31.29 -18.88 34.56
C LYS A 282 -29.87 -18.69 35.08
N ASN A 283 -29.68 -17.58 35.78
CA ASN A 283 -28.42 -17.19 36.41
C ASN A 283 -27.27 -17.13 35.40
N GLU A 284 -27.52 -16.66 34.18
CA GLU A 284 -26.46 -16.35 33.22
C GLU A 284 -25.47 -15.33 33.81
N GLY A 285 -24.21 -15.38 33.37
CA GLY A 285 -23.10 -14.63 33.95
C GLY A 285 -22.68 -15.10 35.35
N THR A 286 -23.13 -16.27 35.83
CA THR A 286 -22.79 -16.76 37.19
C THR A 286 -22.25 -18.18 37.22
N ASN A 287 -21.52 -18.51 38.29
CA ASN A 287 -21.03 -19.86 38.58
C ASN A 287 -22.15 -20.89 38.87
N ASN A 288 -23.42 -20.49 38.84
CA ASN A 288 -24.58 -21.38 38.99
C ASN A 288 -25.56 -21.21 37.83
N VAL A 289 -25.03 -21.01 36.61
CA VAL A 289 -25.84 -21.00 35.39
C VAL A 289 -26.57 -22.33 35.19
N GLN A 290 -27.81 -22.22 34.70
CA GLN A 290 -28.79 -23.29 34.69
C GLN A 290 -29.51 -23.31 33.34
N LEU A 291 -29.48 -24.45 32.65
CA LEU A 291 -30.15 -24.69 31.37
C LEU A 291 -31.40 -25.54 31.61
N ALA A 292 -32.54 -25.13 31.06
CA ALA A 292 -33.77 -25.91 31.15
C ALA A 292 -33.66 -27.15 30.27
N TYR A 293 -33.95 -28.31 30.86
CA TYR A 293 -34.03 -29.58 30.12
C TYR A 293 -35.46 -30.14 30.09
N SER A 294 -36.38 -29.55 30.86
CA SER A 294 -37.80 -29.85 30.77
C SER A 294 -38.66 -28.61 30.89
N PHE A 295 -39.78 -28.66 30.18
CA PHE A 295 -40.72 -27.57 29.98
C PHE A 295 -42.12 -28.09 30.25
N LYS A 296 -43.02 -27.16 30.56
CA LYS A 296 -44.45 -27.38 30.44
C LYS A 296 -45.00 -26.36 29.46
N TRP A 297 -46.00 -26.76 28.71
CA TRP A 297 -46.70 -25.89 27.79
C TRP A 297 -48.22 -25.98 27.98
N ALA A 298 -48.91 -24.88 27.69
CA ALA A 298 -50.37 -24.77 27.78
C ALA A 298 -50.92 -23.89 26.66
N ILE A 299 -52.14 -24.19 26.22
CA ILE A 299 -52.90 -23.30 25.33
C ILE A 299 -53.33 -22.06 26.16
N PRO A 300 -53.19 -20.82 25.65
CA PRO A 300 -53.58 -19.63 26.41
C PRO A 300 -55.04 -19.70 26.87
N GLY A 301 -55.25 -19.80 28.17
CA GLY A 301 -56.57 -19.84 28.79
C GLY A 301 -57.17 -21.23 29.01
N SER A 302 -56.52 -22.34 28.62
CA SER A 302 -57.01 -23.69 28.95
C SER A 302 -56.91 -24.00 30.45
N GLY A 303 -55.81 -23.59 31.08
CA GLY A 303 -55.45 -23.97 32.45
C GLY A 303 -54.72 -25.32 32.55
N ASP A 304 -54.88 -26.19 31.54
CA ASP A 304 -54.20 -27.47 31.43
C ASP A 304 -52.77 -27.32 30.88
N TRP A 305 -51.79 -27.89 31.60
CA TRP A 305 -50.36 -27.86 31.26
C TRP A 305 -49.82 -29.27 30.97
N ASN A 306 -49.15 -29.45 29.84
CA ASN A 306 -48.46 -30.68 29.44
C ASN A 306 -46.96 -30.54 29.69
N THR A 307 -46.29 -31.55 30.26
CA THR A 307 -44.84 -31.52 30.54
C THR A 307 -44.05 -32.41 29.58
N VAL A 308 -42.90 -31.93 29.11
CA VAL A 308 -42.04 -32.52 28.07
C VAL A 308 -40.57 -32.19 28.32
N GLU A 309 -39.64 -32.96 27.77
CA GLU A 309 -38.20 -32.68 27.85
C GLU A 309 -37.67 -31.96 26.59
N HIS A 310 -36.46 -31.39 26.68
CA HIS A 310 -35.80 -30.73 25.55
C HIS A 310 -35.48 -31.75 24.43
N GLY A 311 -35.65 -31.32 23.17
CA GLY A 311 -35.58 -32.21 22.01
C GLY A 311 -36.76 -33.19 21.87
N GLN A 312 -37.76 -33.16 22.75
CA GLN A 312 -39.00 -33.94 22.57
C GLN A 312 -40.10 -33.11 21.91
N SER A 313 -40.90 -33.77 21.06
CA SER A 313 -42.08 -33.17 20.46
C SER A 313 -43.09 -32.75 21.53
N LEU A 314 -43.51 -31.49 21.48
CA LEU A 314 -44.52 -30.89 22.34
C LEU A 314 -45.89 -31.58 22.19
N SER A 315 -46.16 -32.26 21.07
CA SER A 315 -47.39 -33.03 20.78
C SER A 315 -48.65 -32.17 20.81
N ILE A 316 -48.68 -31.11 20.01
CA ILE A 316 -49.67 -30.04 20.13
C ILE A 316 -50.90 -30.33 19.25
N PRO A 317 -52.14 -30.17 19.78
CA PRO A 317 -53.35 -30.40 19.00
C PRO A 317 -53.43 -29.52 17.75
N GLU A 318 -53.90 -30.13 16.65
CA GLU A 318 -54.15 -29.43 15.40
C GLU A 318 -55.13 -28.26 15.59
N GLY A 319 -54.82 -27.12 14.97
CA GLY A 319 -55.62 -25.89 15.09
C GLY A 319 -55.19 -24.93 16.21
N VAL A 320 -54.30 -25.33 17.13
CA VAL A 320 -53.70 -24.42 18.12
C VAL A 320 -52.74 -23.45 17.44
N GLY A 321 -53.02 -22.14 17.54
CA GLY A 321 -52.17 -21.09 16.94
C GLY A 321 -51.08 -20.55 17.87
N SER A 322 -51.21 -20.70 19.18
CA SER A 322 -50.20 -20.26 20.15
C SER A 322 -50.20 -21.09 21.44
N ILE A 323 -49.06 -21.14 22.11
CA ILE A 323 -48.85 -21.75 23.43
C ILE A 323 -48.07 -20.83 24.36
N LYS A 324 -48.29 -21.00 25.66
CA LYS A 324 -47.37 -20.54 26.70
C LYS A 324 -46.45 -21.67 27.09
N VAL A 325 -45.16 -21.38 27.24
CA VAL A 325 -44.13 -22.30 27.73
C VAL A 325 -43.57 -21.75 29.04
N GLU A 326 -43.40 -22.64 30.01
CA GLU A 326 -42.70 -22.37 31.26
C GLU A 326 -41.69 -23.50 31.47
N HIS A 327 -40.51 -23.17 31.99
CA HIS A 327 -39.56 -24.17 32.45
C HIS A 327 -40.18 -25.01 33.60
N VAL A 328 -39.81 -26.28 33.69
CA VAL A 328 -40.19 -27.16 34.82
C VAL A 328 -38.98 -27.48 35.66
N ALA A 329 -37.91 -27.98 35.05
CA ALA A 329 -36.65 -28.26 35.71
C ALA A 329 -35.45 -27.72 34.93
N PHE A 330 -34.44 -27.29 35.68
CA PHE A 330 -33.13 -26.90 35.17
C PHE A 330 -32.10 -27.94 35.59
N GLN A 331 -31.08 -28.09 34.76
CA GLN A 331 -29.84 -28.80 35.08
C GLN A 331 -28.68 -27.80 35.16
N PRO A 332 -27.61 -28.12 35.92
CA PRO A 332 -26.34 -27.42 35.83
C PRO A 332 -25.87 -27.28 34.38
N ALA A 333 -25.41 -26.08 34.02
CA ALA A 333 -24.99 -25.76 32.66
C ALA A 333 -23.63 -25.09 32.63
N THR A 334 -23.03 -25.04 31.45
CA THR A 334 -21.84 -24.24 31.18
C THR A 334 -22.20 -23.19 30.13
N GLU A 335 -21.93 -21.93 30.45
CA GLU A 335 -22.12 -20.77 29.57
C GLU A 335 -20.81 -20.45 28.86
N TYR A 336 -20.83 -20.47 27.53
CA TYR A 336 -19.72 -20.06 26.69
C TYR A 336 -20.04 -18.66 26.18
N VAL A 337 -19.32 -17.67 26.71
CA VAL A 337 -19.35 -16.29 26.21
C VAL A 337 -18.25 -16.17 25.17
N ILE A 338 -18.66 -16.03 23.91
CA ILE A 338 -17.76 -15.87 22.77
C ILE A 338 -17.56 -14.39 22.53
N HIS A 339 -16.30 -13.94 22.54
CA HIS A 339 -15.88 -12.57 22.25
C HIS A 339 -15.19 -12.59 20.86
N PRO A 340 -15.92 -12.33 19.76
CA PRO A 340 -15.45 -12.59 18.39
C PRO A 340 -14.61 -11.46 17.79
N VAL A 341 -14.33 -10.42 18.56
CA VAL A 341 -13.53 -9.25 18.19
C VAL A 341 -12.45 -9.03 19.23
N SER A 342 -11.46 -8.18 18.91
CA SER A 342 -10.39 -7.83 19.84
C SER A 342 -10.80 -6.86 20.97
N VAL A 343 -12.02 -7.01 21.51
CA VAL A 343 -12.56 -6.30 22.68
C VAL A 343 -13.60 -7.13 23.43
N VAL A 344 -13.73 -6.87 24.74
CA VAL A 344 -14.87 -7.33 25.56
C VAL A 344 -16.04 -6.35 25.41
N ASP A 345 -16.78 -6.41 24.30
CA ASP A 345 -18.01 -5.64 24.09
C ASP A 345 -19.22 -6.57 23.95
N ALA A 346 -20.11 -6.52 24.94
CA ALA A 346 -21.32 -7.31 25.01
C ALA A 346 -22.27 -7.15 23.80
N LYS A 347 -22.12 -6.08 23.00
CA LYS A 347 -22.83 -5.88 21.72
C LYS A 347 -22.48 -6.94 20.68
N TYR A 348 -21.26 -7.47 20.68
CA TYR A 348 -20.77 -8.44 19.71
C TYR A 348 -20.72 -9.87 20.25
N ASN A 349 -20.93 -10.05 21.55
CA ASN A 349 -20.83 -11.34 22.20
C ASN A 349 -21.96 -12.29 21.78
N LYS A 350 -21.60 -13.57 21.57
CA LYS A 350 -22.55 -14.68 21.41
C LYS A 350 -22.55 -15.55 22.65
N TYR A 351 -23.72 -16.06 23.03
CA TYR A 351 -23.94 -16.80 24.28
C TYR A 351 -24.48 -18.19 23.98
N TYR A 352 -23.66 -19.20 24.21
CA TYR A 352 -24.02 -20.61 24.01
C TYR A 352 -24.02 -21.36 25.34
N PHE A 353 -24.88 -22.35 25.49
CA PHE A 353 -25.09 -23.07 26.74
C PHE A 353 -25.05 -24.58 26.53
N THR A 354 -24.17 -25.29 27.23
CA THR A 354 -24.16 -26.76 27.24
C THR A 354 -24.59 -27.30 28.60
N ASN A 355 -24.91 -28.60 28.67
CA ASN A 355 -24.97 -29.30 29.95
C ASN A 355 -23.57 -29.27 30.61
N ALA A 356 -23.49 -29.10 31.93
CA ALA A 356 -22.21 -29.05 32.67
C ALA A 356 -21.34 -30.33 32.55
N ASN A 357 -21.88 -31.41 31.96
CA ASN A 357 -21.17 -32.65 31.64
C ASN A 357 -21.06 -32.91 30.13
N SER A 358 -21.14 -31.87 29.29
CA SER A 358 -21.14 -31.93 27.81
C SER A 358 -20.15 -30.93 27.25
N SER A 359 -19.36 -31.34 26.25
CA SER A 359 -18.51 -30.42 25.49
C SER A 359 -19.34 -29.54 24.56
N PHE A 360 -18.70 -28.57 23.92
CA PHE A 360 -19.33 -27.74 22.89
C PHE A 360 -19.61 -28.57 21.63
N VAL A 361 -18.66 -29.45 21.24
CA VAL A 361 -18.82 -30.40 20.12
C VAL A 361 -20.01 -31.34 20.35
N ASP A 362 -20.17 -31.89 21.56
CA ASP A 362 -21.29 -32.79 21.89
C ASP A 362 -22.66 -32.09 21.74
N ALA A 363 -22.72 -30.78 22.00
CA ALA A 363 -23.96 -30.01 22.01
C ALA A 363 -24.35 -29.40 20.65
N TYR A 364 -23.35 -29.00 19.85
CA TYR A 364 -23.56 -28.25 18.61
C TYR A 364 -22.98 -28.92 17.35
N GLY A 365 -22.23 -30.01 17.49
CA GLY A 365 -21.63 -30.74 16.37
C GLY A 365 -20.49 -30.02 15.63
N GLN A 366 -20.00 -28.90 16.17
CA GLN A 366 -18.96 -28.07 15.52
C GLN A 366 -17.63 -28.11 16.29
N GLU A 367 -16.53 -28.37 15.57
CA GLU A 367 -15.15 -28.37 16.11
C GLU A 367 -14.53 -26.96 16.21
N LYS A 368 -15.17 -25.94 15.63
CA LYS A 368 -14.76 -24.52 15.63
C LYS A 368 -15.99 -23.60 15.61
N LEU A 369 -15.79 -22.31 15.89
CA LEU A 369 -16.82 -21.26 15.89
C LEU A 369 -16.87 -20.42 14.60
N ASP A 370 -16.02 -20.73 13.62
CA ASP A 370 -15.74 -19.85 12.49
C ASP A 370 -16.97 -19.63 11.58
N GLU A 371 -17.92 -20.58 11.56
CA GLU A 371 -19.22 -20.49 10.86
C GLU A 371 -20.30 -19.70 11.64
N LEU A 372 -20.09 -19.46 12.94
CA LEU A 372 -21.07 -18.90 13.88
C LEU A 372 -20.74 -17.44 14.30
N SER A 373 -19.64 -16.87 13.81
CA SER A 373 -19.23 -15.49 14.10
C SER A 373 -18.58 -14.80 12.89
N PRO A 374 -19.35 -14.05 12.07
CA PRO A 374 -18.84 -13.46 10.82
C PRO A 374 -17.76 -12.37 10.99
N ARG A 375 -17.41 -12.00 12.23
CA ARG A 375 -16.46 -10.92 12.56
C ARG A 375 -14.99 -11.35 12.72
N VAL A 376 -14.68 -12.63 12.55
CA VAL A 376 -13.39 -13.23 12.95
C VAL A 376 -12.35 -13.29 11.81
N ASN A 377 -12.73 -12.90 10.59
CA ASN A 377 -12.00 -13.28 9.36
C ASN A 377 -10.83 -12.33 9.00
N ASN A 378 -9.66 -12.50 9.64
CA ASN A 378 -8.47 -11.68 9.38
C ASN A 378 -7.19 -12.53 9.27
N ASP A 379 -6.27 -12.18 8.37
CA ASP A 379 -4.97 -12.87 8.21
C ASP A 379 -4.09 -12.83 9.48
N ALA A 380 -4.33 -11.85 10.35
CA ALA A 380 -3.71 -11.74 11.66
C ALA A 380 -4.39 -12.58 12.77
N PHE A 381 -5.47 -13.31 12.49
CA PHE A 381 -6.19 -14.15 13.47
C PHE A 381 -5.39 -15.42 13.78
N LEU A 382 -5.07 -15.60 15.07
CA LEU A 382 -4.24 -16.70 15.56
C LEU A 382 -5.05 -17.84 16.18
N GLY A 383 -6.38 -17.71 16.25
CA GLY A 383 -7.28 -18.71 16.80
C GLY A 383 -8.04 -18.25 18.04
N TRP A 384 -8.79 -19.20 18.62
CA TRP A 384 -9.56 -19.03 19.84
C TRP A 384 -8.73 -19.39 21.06
N TYR A 385 -8.85 -18.65 22.16
CA TYR A 385 -8.03 -18.80 23.36
C TYR A 385 -8.84 -18.86 24.67
N ASP A 386 -8.44 -19.76 25.57
CA ASP A 386 -8.94 -19.84 26.95
C ASP A 386 -8.15 -18.89 27.88
N GLN A 387 -8.81 -17.89 28.44
CA GLN A 387 -8.20 -16.98 29.43
C GLN A 387 -7.88 -17.65 30.78
N ALA A 388 -8.52 -18.77 31.13
CA ALA A 388 -8.17 -19.56 32.30
C ALA A 388 -6.90 -20.42 32.08
N GLY A 389 -6.53 -20.65 30.82
CA GLY A 389 -5.40 -21.48 30.39
C GLY A 389 -4.06 -21.07 31.01
N LYS A 390 -3.21 -22.08 31.22
CA LYS A 390 -1.84 -21.94 31.72
C LYS A 390 -0.84 -22.60 30.80
N PHE A 391 0.33 -22.01 30.71
CA PHE A 391 1.48 -22.56 29.98
C PHE A 391 2.76 -22.29 30.76
N THR A 392 3.91 -22.70 30.23
CA THR A 392 5.21 -22.52 30.88
C THR A 392 6.09 -21.62 30.02
N VAL A 393 6.79 -20.66 30.62
CA VAL A 393 7.80 -19.84 29.94
C VAL A 393 9.04 -19.81 30.82
N ASP A 394 10.19 -20.21 30.25
CA ASP A 394 11.47 -20.27 30.96
C ASP A 394 11.42 -21.05 32.30
N GLY A 395 10.56 -22.08 32.36
CA GLY A 395 10.32 -22.90 33.57
C GLY A 395 9.29 -22.34 34.56
N ASN A 396 8.76 -21.14 34.34
CA ASN A 396 7.73 -20.51 35.17
C ASN A 396 6.33 -20.72 34.58
N SER A 397 5.32 -20.98 35.41
CA SER A 397 3.94 -21.12 34.93
C SER A 397 3.27 -19.76 34.75
N GLU A 398 2.86 -19.47 33.52
CA GLU A 398 2.19 -18.24 33.09
C GLU A 398 0.71 -18.50 32.77
N ARG A 399 -0.13 -17.46 32.78
CA ARG A 399 -1.53 -17.51 32.32
C ARG A 399 -1.69 -16.89 30.94
N VAL A 400 -2.65 -17.39 30.15
CA VAL A 400 -2.99 -16.80 28.83
C VAL A 400 -3.39 -15.32 28.94
N VAL A 401 -4.09 -14.91 30.01
CA VAL A 401 -4.36 -13.47 30.30
C VAL A 401 -3.14 -12.63 30.65
N ALA A 402 -2.05 -13.22 31.13
CA ALA A 402 -0.78 -12.51 31.30
C ALA A 402 0.02 -12.45 29.99
N PHE A 403 -0.41 -13.23 28.98
CA PHE A 403 0.13 -13.18 27.64
C PHE A 403 -0.61 -12.17 26.75
N PHE A 404 -1.94 -12.25 26.59
CA PHE A 404 -2.69 -11.35 25.71
C PHE A 404 -3.31 -10.15 26.44
N ASP A 405 -3.10 -8.94 25.90
CA ASP A 405 -3.57 -7.65 26.42
C ASP A 405 -3.47 -6.59 25.28
N VAL A 406 -4.26 -5.51 25.25
CA VAL A 406 -5.40 -5.19 26.14
C VAL A 406 -6.68 -5.94 25.78
N ASN A 407 -6.82 -6.46 24.54
CA ASN A 407 -7.87 -7.41 24.14
C ASN A 407 -7.63 -8.08 22.75
N GLN A 408 -6.43 -8.28 22.19
CA GLN A 408 -5.57 -9.43 22.53
C GLN A 408 -4.40 -9.50 21.53
N ILE A 409 -3.55 -8.46 21.51
CA ILE A 409 -2.49 -8.30 20.50
C ILE A 409 -1.11 -8.26 21.18
N LYS A 410 -0.25 -9.24 20.91
CA LYS A 410 1.09 -9.31 21.53
C LYS A 410 2.10 -8.31 20.93
N LYS A 411 3.34 -8.26 21.43
CA LYS A 411 4.50 -7.59 20.80
C LYS A 411 5.47 -8.67 20.30
N GLN A 412 6.15 -8.46 19.16
CA GLN A 412 7.06 -9.47 18.58
C GLN A 412 8.14 -9.94 19.57
N ALA A 413 8.70 -9.01 20.35
CA ALA A 413 9.75 -9.32 21.32
C ALA A 413 9.30 -10.31 22.43
N GLU A 414 7.99 -10.39 22.72
CA GLU A 414 7.44 -11.38 23.64
C GLU A 414 7.04 -12.69 22.94
N TRP A 415 6.74 -12.66 21.64
CA TRP A 415 6.54 -13.86 20.85
C TRP A 415 7.82 -14.68 20.77
N ASP A 416 8.96 -14.06 20.52
CA ASP A 416 10.25 -14.76 20.44
C ASP A 416 10.67 -15.41 21.77
N ARG A 417 10.28 -14.83 22.92
CA ARG A 417 10.43 -15.43 24.27
C ARG A 417 9.59 -16.71 24.42
N ILE A 418 8.45 -16.77 23.75
CA ILE A 418 7.40 -17.76 23.99
C ILE A 418 7.28 -18.78 22.84
N ALA A 419 7.92 -18.55 21.69
CA ALA A 419 8.03 -19.49 20.58
C ALA A 419 8.47 -20.93 20.97
N PRO A 420 9.32 -21.17 22.00
CA PRO A 420 9.62 -22.53 22.46
C PRO A 420 8.45 -23.23 23.21
N ASN A 421 7.45 -22.47 23.67
CA ASN A 421 6.35 -22.92 24.52
C ASN A 421 5.00 -22.44 23.97
N THR A 422 4.34 -23.26 23.16
CA THR A 422 3.06 -22.93 22.50
C THR A 422 1.99 -22.47 23.49
N VAL A 423 1.33 -21.34 23.18
CA VAL A 423 0.21 -20.81 23.95
C VAL A 423 -1.03 -21.70 23.72
N PRO A 424 -1.76 -22.14 24.77
CA PRO A 424 -2.91 -23.02 24.63
C PRO A 424 -4.07 -22.35 23.89
N THR A 425 -4.46 -22.91 22.75
CA THR A 425 -5.73 -22.59 22.09
C THR A 425 -6.90 -23.18 22.88
N PHE A 426 -8.09 -22.60 22.70
CA PHE A 426 -9.33 -23.16 23.23
C PHE A 426 -9.63 -24.51 22.57
N ASP A 427 -10.09 -25.48 23.35
CA ASP A 427 -10.45 -26.83 22.90
C ASP A 427 -11.95 -27.07 23.13
N PHE A 428 -12.71 -27.06 22.03
CA PHE A 428 -14.16 -27.21 22.03
C PHE A 428 -14.64 -28.64 22.35
N ALA A 429 -13.75 -29.64 22.26
CA ALA A 429 -14.04 -31.02 22.62
C ALA A 429 -13.87 -31.29 24.13
N ASN A 430 -13.18 -30.40 24.87
CA ASN A 430 -13.09 -30.53 26.32
C ASN A 430 -14.43 -30.24 27.01
N GLN A 431 -14.70 -30.99 28.06
CA GLN A 431 -15.87 -30.79 28.92
C GLN A 431 -15.51 -29.83 30.05
N TYR A 432 -16.30 -28.77 30.21
CA TYR A 432 -16.13 -27.76 31.24
C TYR A 432 -17.27 -27.87 32.26
N ALA A 433 -16.90 -27.90 33.55
CA ALA A 433 -17.86 -27.96 34.66
C ALA A 433 -18.73 -26.70 34.75
N GLN A 434 -19.81 -26.78 35.53
CA GLN A 434 -20.80 -25.70 35.69
C GLN A 434 -20.16 -24.33 35.96
N GLY A 435 -20.53 -23.33 35.16
CA GLY A 435 -20.06 -21.95 35.29
C GLY A 435 -19.93 -21.23 33.96
N VAL A 436 -19.13 -20.17 33.94
CA VAL A 436 -18.91 -19.32 32.77
C VAL A 436 -17.50 -19.56 32.19
N VAL A 437 -17.44 -19.90 30.92
CA VAL A 437 -16.24 -20.04 30.10
C VAL A 437 -16.21 -18.87 29.13
N ASN A 438 -15.10 -18.12 29.10
CA ASN A 438 -14.93 -17.00 28.18
C ASN A 438 -13.94 -17.40 27.10
N VAL A 439 -14.36 -17.31 25.84
CA VAL A 439 -13.58 -17.72 24.65
C VAL A 439 -13.34 -16.48 23.80
N PHE A 440 -12.09 -16.22 23.44
CA PHE A 440 -11.69 -14.97 22.78
C PHE A 440 -10.89 -15.20 21.51
N ALA A 441 -11.02 -14.29 20.54
CA ALA A 441 -10.17 -14.24 19.36
C ALA A 441 -8.83 -13.54 19.65
N GLY A 442 -7.70 -14.20 19.34
CA GLY A 442 -6.34 -13.64 19.49
C GLY A 442 -5.71 -13.24 18.15
N TYR A 443 -4.84 -12.21 18.14
CA TYR A 443 -4.28 -11.63 16.91
C TYR A 443 -2.77 -11.27 16.95
N GLU A 444 -2.14 -11.16 15.78
CA GLU A 444 -0.70 -10.85 15.60
C GLU A 444 -0.26 -9.43 16.00
N ALA A 445 0.99 -9.32 16.47
CA ALA A 445 1.68 -8.07 16.80
C ALA A 445 1.84 -7.09 15.62
N SER A 446 1.87 -7.61 14.39
CA SER A 446 1.98 -6.87 13.13
C SER A 446 0.83 -5.89 12.89
N ALA A 447 -0.30 -6.07 13.59
CA ALA A 447 -1.45 -5.16 13.58
C ALA A 447 -1.23 -3.82 14.34
N LYS A 448 -0.07 -3.59 14.98
CA LYS A 448 0.19 -2.37 15.77
C LYS A 448 0.81 -1.26 14.93
N TYR A 449 0.14 -0.11 14.87
CA TYR A 449 0.59 1.07 14.14
C TYR A 449 0.15 2.40 14.78
N VAL A 450 0.75 3.50 14.35
CA VAL A 450 0.32 4.89 14.64
C VAL A 450 -0.05 5.61 13.34
N THR A 451 -0.97 6.57 13.41
CA THR A 451 -1.36 7.38 12.24
C THR A 451 -0.73 8.77 12.32
N VAL A 452 0.17 9.10 11.40
CA VAL A 452 0.86 10.40 11.35
C VAL A 452 0.30 11.31 10.26
N ASN A 453 0.40 12.62 10.48
CA ASN A 453 0.05 13.64 9.49
C ASN A 453 1.27 13.91 8.59
N VAL A 454 1.31 13.31 7.41
CA VAL A 454 2.30 13.64 6.39
C VAL A 454 1.92 14.99 5.78
N LYS A 455 2.76 16.00 6.03
CA LYS A 455 2.56 17.39 5.61
C LYS A 455 3.55 17.76 4.52
N PRO A 456 3.13 17.84 3.25
CA PRO A 456 4.02 18.24 2.18
C PRO A 456 4.39 19.73 2.31
N LEU A 457 5.69 20.02 2.17
CA LEU A 457 6.22 21.38 2.22
C LEU A 457 6.14 22.07 0.85
N TYR A 458 4.91 22.27 0.34
CA TYR A 458 4.63 23.08 -0.85
C TYR A 458 3.25 23.75 -0.79
N ASP A 459 3.07 24.83 -1.56
CA ASP A 459 1.82 25.61 -1.56
C ASP A 459 0.62 24.77 -2.03
N GLN A 460 -0.53 24.97 -1.37
CA GLN A 460 -1.79 24.24 -1.60
C GLN A 460 -1.73 22.71 -1.32
N ALA A 461 -0.64 22.21 -0.73
CA ALA A 461 -0.55 20.82 -0.28
C ALA A 461 -1.68 20.46 0.70
N LYS A 462 -2.35 19.33 0.46
CA LYS A 462 -3.19 18.69 1.47
C LYS A 462 -2.31 17.88 2.42
N THR A 463 -2.66 17.89 3.71
CA THR A 463 -2.11 16.92 4.67
C THR A 463 -2.66 15.54 4.36
N ILE A 464 -1.81 14.52 4.36
CA ILE A 464 -2.18 13.12 4.16
C ILE A 464 -1.98 12.35 5.46
N SER A 465 -2.91 11.47 5.83
CA SER A 465 -2.76 10.57 6.97
C SER A 465 -2.03 9.30 6.53
N ALA A 466 -0.95 8.93 7.22
CA ALA A 466 -0.16 7.73 6.94
C ALA A 466 -0.10 6.79 8.14
N LYS A 467 -0.22 5.48 7.90
CA LYS A 467 -0.08 4.45 8.92
C LYS A 467 1.37 3.98 9.01
N LEU A 468 1.96 4.06 10.21
CA LEU A 468 3.31 3.58 10.50
C LEU A 468 3.21 2.41 11.47
N TYR A 469 3.41 1.20 10.96
CA TYR A 469 3.44 -0.04 11.72
C TYR A 469 4.76 -0.14 12.51
N ASP A 470 4.67 -0.58 13.77
CA ASP A 470 5.77 -0.57 14.74
C ASP A 470 6.88 -1.61 14.39
N ASN A 471 6.55 -2.59 13.56
CA ASN A 471 7.49 -3.62 13.08
C ASN A 471 8.28 -3.23 11.82
N LYS A 472 8.18 -1.98 11.36
CA LYS A 472 8.82 -1.44 10.16
C LYS A 472 9.49 -0.10 10.44
N THR A 473 10.43 0.31 9.58
CA THR A 473 11.06 1.64 9.66
C THR A 473 10.03 2.72 9.27
N VAL A 474 10.22 3.95 9.75
CA VAL A 474 9.33 5.07 9.42
C VAL A 474 9.56 5.53 7.99
N ALA A 475 10.80 5.57 7.52
CA ALA A 475 11.14 6.02 6.17
C ALA A 475 10.51 5.12 5.08
N ASP A 476 10.74 3.80 5.12
CA ASP A 476 10.24 2.86 4.10
C ASP A 476 8.70 2.88 4.01
N GLN A 477 8.03 3.13 5.14
CA GLN A 477 6.57 3.22 5.20
C GLN A 477 6.03 4.56 4.68
N LEU A 478 6.75 5.66 4.95
CA LEU A 478 6.39 6.97 4.43
C LEU A 478 6.63 7.07 2.92
N ASP A 479 7.67 6.44 2.37
CA ASP A 479 7.92 6.38 0.93
C ASP A 479 6.80 5.67 0.17
N ALA A 480 6.20 4.63 0.76
CA ALA A 480 5.06 3.91 0.15
C ALA A 480 3.74 4.71 0.11
N VAL A 481 3.63 5.80 0.89
CA VAL A 481 2.40 6.60 1.04
C VAL A 481 2.61 8.10 0.80
N ALA A 482 3.80 8.49 0.34
CA ALA A 482 4.10 9.87 -0.01
C ALA A 482 3.19 10.33 -1.16
N PRO A 483 2.63 11.56 -1.10
CA PRO A 483 1.87 12.08 -2.22
C PRO A 483 2.72 12.07 -3.50
N ASP A 484 2.23 11.38 -4.54
CA ASP A 484 2.83 11.44 -5.87
C ASP A 484 2.76 12.89 -6.38
N ARG A 485 3.92 13.40 -6.79
CA ARG A 485 4.09 14.77 -7.25
C ARG A 485 4.92 14.72 -8.52
N ALA A 486 4.24 14.68 -9.67
CA ALA A 486 4.85 14.64 -10.98
C ALA A 486 5.97 15.70 -11.13
N GLY A 487 7.19 15.23 -11.46
CA GLY A 487 8.37 16.07 -11.59
C GLY A 487 9.03 16.51 -10.28
N TYR A 488 8.79 15.80 -9.18
CA TYR A 488 9.46 16.00 -7.89
C TYR A 488 9.85 14.66 -7.27
N SER A 489 10.91 14.63 -6.48
CA SER A 489 11.34 13.46 -5.70
C SER A 489 11.37 13.81 -4.22
N VAL A 490 11.06 12.85 -3.35
CA VAL A 490 11.19 13.03 -1.90
C VAL A 490 12.67 13.19 -1.53
N GLU A 491 13.01 14.30 -0.88
CA GLU A 491 14.35 14.55 -0.33
C GLU A 491 14.50 13.95 1.09
N GLY A 492 13.37 13.77 1.78
CA GLY A 492 13.25 13.06 3.05
C GLY A 492 12.14 13.60 3.95
N TYR A 493 12.03 12.98 5.11
CA TYR A 493 11.01 13.27 6.12
C TYR A 493 11.61 13.94 7.36
N TYR A 494 10.86 14.85 7.97
CA TYR A 494 11.34 15.71 9.05
C TYR A 494 10.26 15.86 10.13
N LEU A 495 10.64 15.80 11.41
CA LEU A 495 9.70 15.99 12.52
C LEU A 495 9.38 17.47 12.82
N LYS A 496 10.07 18.42 12.18
CA LYS A 496 9.86 19.86 12.38
C LYS A 496 10.01 20.64 11.07
N SER A 497 9.17 21.66 10.91
CA SER A 497 9.32 22.70 9.90
C SER A 497 9.35 24.08 10.55
N ASN A 498 9.85 25.08 9.82
CA ASN A 498 9.81 26.48 10.20
C ASN A 498 9.56 27.33 8.96
N ASN A 499 8.49 28.14 8.95
CA ASN A 499 8.05 28.95 7.80
C ASN A 499 7.98 28.17 6.46
N GLY A 500 7.50 26.93 6.49
CA GLY A 500 7.37 26.07 5.29
C GLY A 500 8.65 25.36 4.85
N LEU A 501 9.77 25.50 5.57
CA LEU A 501 11.03 24.80 5.29
C LEU A 501 11.33 23.71 6.33
N PRO A 502 11.98 22.59 5.96
CA PRO A 502 12.33 21.52 6.90
C PRO A 502 13.44 21.96 7.85
N VAL A 503 13.39 21.52 9.12
CA VAL A 503 14.49 21.75 10.07
C VAL A 503 15.46 20.57 10.00
N ALA A 504 16.67 20.81 9.46
CA ALA A 504 17.61 19.75 9.10
C ALA A 504 17.97 18.76 10.23
N ASN A 505 18.06 19.21 11.49
CA ASN A 505 18.35 18.35 12.64
C ASN A 505 17.14 17.52 13.15
N SER A 506 16.01 17.59 12.45
CA SER A 506 14.81 16.78 12.71
C SER A 506 14.54 15.74 11.62
N LYS A 507 15.50 15.54 10.70
CA LYS A 507 15.41 14.53 9.63
C LYS A 507 15.30 13.13 10.23
N ILE A 508 14.32 12.37 9.74
CA ILE A 508 14.10 10.96 10.06
C ILE A 508 15.13 10.11 9.30
N SER A 509 15.74 9.14 9.99
CA SER A 509 16.68 8.18 9.40
C SER A 509 15.95 7.00 8.74
N ASP A 510 16.54 6.40 7.70
CA ASP A 510 16.16 5.09 7.14
C ASP A 510 16.02 4.00 8.22
N THR A 511 16.73 4.14 9.35
CA THR A 511 16.73 3.18 10.47
C THR A 511 15.76 3.51 11.60
N ASP A 512 15.09 4.65 11.55
CA ASP A 512 14.19 5.07 12.63
C ASP A 512 12.88 4.28 12.60
N THR A 513 12.34 3.98 13.78
CA THR A 513 11.06 3.31 13.99
C THR A 513 10.09 4.23 14.75
N VAL A 514 8.81 3.86 14.76
CA VAL A 514 7.79 4.53 15.59
C VAL A 514 8.25 4.64 17.04
N ALA A 515 8.84 3.55 17.57
CA ALA A 515 9.42 3.49 18.90
C ALA A 515 10.68 4.37 19.10
N SER A 516 11.63 4.41 18.16
CA SER A 516 12.86 5.22 18.32
C SER A 516 12.57 6.72 18.34
N LEU A 517 11.64 7.15 17.47
CA LEU A 517 11.20 8.54 17.34
C LEU A 517 10.12 8.94 18.37
N LYS A 518 9.55 7.96 19.08
CA LYS A 518 8.43 8.14 20.03
C LYS A 518 7.22 8.83 19.39
N LEU A 519 6.89 8.42 18.16
CA LEU A 519 5.76 9.00 17.43
C LEU A 519 4.43 8.61 18.08
N THR A 520 3.53 9.57 18.21
CA THR A 520 2.13 9.35 18.61
C THR A 520 1.21 9.60 17.42
N SER A 521 0.00 9.02 17.43
CA SER A 521 -1.00 9.36 16.40
C SER A 521 -1.27 10.88 16.38
N GLY A 522 -1.42 11.46 15.19
CA GLY A 522 -1.51 12.90 14.96
C GLY A 522 -0.17 13.65 14.96
N THR A 523 0.98 12.96 15.07
CA THR A 523 2.30 13.61 14.90
C THR A 523 2.43 14.14 13.48
N ASP A 524 2.81 15.40 13.33
CA ASP A 524 3.18 15.99 12.05
C ASP A 524 4.55 15.49 11.59
N ILE A 525 4.60 14.88 10.40
CA ILE A 525 5.83 14.58 9.69
C ILE A 525 5.85 15.37 8.39
N TYR A 526 6.81 16.27 8.26
CA TYR A 526 6.96 17.12 7.09
C TYR A 526 7.76 16.39 6.03
N VAL A 527 7.18 16.17 4.85
CA VAL A 527 7.88 15.61 3.69
C VAL A 527 8.40 16.74 2.82
N ASN A 528 9.72 16.77 2.61
CA ASN A 528 10.34 17.75 1.70
C ASN A 528 10.55 17.12 0.33
N TYR A 529 10.31 17.91 -0.71
CA TYR A 529 10.48 17.51 -2.10
C TYR A 529 11.57 18.34 -2.74
N THR A 530 12.50 17.69 -3.43
CA THR A 530 13.31 18.35 -4.46
C THR A 530 12.53 18.34 -5.77
N ALA A 531 12.65 19.41 -6.56
CA ALA A 531 12.29 19.33 -7.97
C ALA A 531 13.13 18.23 -8.62
N ASP A 532 12.50 17.38 -9.42
CA ASP A 532 13.21 16.63 -10.47
C ASP A 532 13.78 17.69 -11.39
N SER A 533 15.09 17.70 -11.63
CA SER A 533 15.74 18.77 -12.39
C SER A 533 15.26 18.82 -13.86
N LYS A 534 14.51 17.80 -14.28
CA LYS A 534 13.62 17.76 -15.45
C LYS A 534 12.55 18.85 -15.51
N TYR A 535 11.99 19.30 -14.38
CA TYR A 535 10.69 19.99 -14.28
C TYR A 535 10.74 21.15 -13.25
N GLY A 536 10.30 22.35 -13.65
CA GLY A 536 10.45 23.60 -12.88
C GLY A 536 11.50 24.58 -13.46
N VAL A 537 11.91 25.59 -12.67
CA VAL A 537 12.71 26.75 -13.16
C VAL A 537 13.99 26.31 -13.87
N ASN A 538 14.79 25.45 -13.26
CA ASN A 538 16.08 25.03 -13.83
C ASN A 538 15.91 24.15 -15.09
N GLY A 539 14.87 23.33 -15.16
CA GLY A 539 14.52 22.57 -16.36
C GLY A 539 14.12 23.50 -17.52
N LEU A 540 13.26 24.49 -17.25
CA LEU A 540 12.86 25.49 -18.24
C LEU A 540 14.05 26.32 -18.73
N LEU A 541 14.90 26.81 -17.82
CA LEU A 541 16.14 27.52 -18.17
C LEU A 541 17.04 26.66 -19.06
N THR A 542 17.21 25.39 -18.71
CA THR A 542 18.01 24.44 -19.50
C THR A 542 17.44 24.29 -20.91
N ASN A 543 16.11 24.17 -21.07
CA ASN A 543 15.47 24.04 -22.37
C ASN A 543 15.48 25.33 -23.19
N LEU A 544 15.38 26.50 -22.56
CA LEU A 544 15.57 27.79 -23.23
C LEU A 544 17.00 27.96 -23.75
N ALA A 545 18.02 27.60 -22.96
CA ALA A 545 19.42 27.71 -23.34
C ALA A 545 19.93 26.57 -24.26
N ARG A 546 19.25 25.41 -24.33
CA ARG A 546 19.74 24.18 -24.99
C ARG A 546 20.23 24.45 -26.42
N GLY A 547 21.48 24.11 -26.69
CA GLY A 547 22.12 24.25 -28.00
C GLY A 547 22.67 25.63 -28.34
N TYR A 548 22.48 26.67 -27.51
CA TYR A 548 23.21 27.93 -27.67
C TYR A 548 24.59 27.84 -27.00
N VAL A 549 25.63 28.31 -27.70
CA VAL A 549 27.02 28.26 -27.22
C VAL A 549 27.30 29.39 -26.22
N THR A 550 27.93 29.05 -25.10
CA THR A 550 28.50 30.02 -24.15
C THR A 550 30.02 29.89 -24.11
N GLY A 551 30.76 31.00 -24.15
CA GLY A 551 32.21 31.01 -23.90
C GLY A 551 33.13 30.73 -25.11
N LEU A 552 32.99 31.49 -26.22
CA LEU A 552 34.05 31.56 -27.23
C LEU A 552 35.22 32.45 -26.75
N THR A 553 36.28 31.83 -26.22
CA THR A 553 37.57 32.53 -26.05
C THR A 553 38.28 32.64 -27.39
N THR A 554 38.59 33.86 -27.82
CA THR A 554 39.33 34.12 -29.07
C THR A 554 40.76 33.56 -29.01
N SER A 555 41.13 32.75 -30.00
CA SER A 555 42.53 32.65 -30.45
C SER A 555 42.66 33.49 -31.73
N PRO A 556 43.73 34.28 -31.92
CA PRO A 556 43.90 35.04 -33.16
C PRO A 556 44.00 34.09 -34.35
N ALA A 557 43.20 34.36 -35.39
CA ALA A 557 43.36 33.69 -36.66
C ALA A 557 44.72 34.06 -37.27
N VAL A 558 45.54 33.06 -37.52
CA VAL A 558 46.83 33.20 -38.21
C VAL A 558 46.64 32.72 -39.63
N ASN A 559 47.01 33.53 -40.62
CA ASN A 559 47.02 33.07 -42.00
C ASN A 559 48.15 32.05 -42.23
N ALA A 560 48.24 31.47 -43.43
CA ALA A 560 49.24 30.45 -43.76
C ALA A 560 50.72 30.93 -43.64
N GLU A 561 50.94 32.24 -43.44
CA GLU A 561 52.25 32.91 -43.41
C GLU A 561 52.67 33.37 -42.01
N GLY A 562 51.86 33.10 -40.97
CA GLY A 562 52.23 33.38 -39.58
C GLY A 562 51.90 34.78 -39.07
N ILE A 563 51.14 35.59 -39.82
CA ILE A 563 50.81 36.97 -39.44
C ILE A 563 49.51 37.01 -38.62
N THR A 564 49.57 37.61 -37.43
CA THR A 564 48.43 37.86 -36.54
C THR A 564 47.51 38.93 -37.14
N ILE A 565 46.22 38.61 -37.35
CA ILE A 565 45.25 39.58 -37.91
C ILE A 565 44.43 40.23 -36.77
N PRO A 566 44.58 41.55 -36.51
CA PRO A 566 43.85 42.21 -35.42
C PRO A 566 42.53 42.81 -35.90
N SER A 567 41.44 42.03 -35.92
CA SER A 567 40.05 42.53 -35.71
C SER A 567 39.00 41.44 -35.93
N LEU A 568 38.49 40.85 -34.84
CA LEU A 568 37.18 40.19 -34.79
C LEU A 568 36.76 40.13 -33.31
N TYR A 569 36.07 41.18 -32.86
CA TYR A 569 35.46 41.24 -31.53
C TYR A 569 34.03 40.71 -31.62
N TYR A 570 33.72 39.68 -30.84
CA TYR A 570 32.35 39.21 -30.64
C TYR A 570 31.80 39.81 -29.35
N PRO A 571 30.60 40.44 -29.34
CA PRO A 571 29.92 40.74 -28.09
C PRO A 571 29.50 39.42 -27.44
N THR A 572 29.93 39.19 -26.20
CA THR A 572 29.58 38.00 -25.42
C THR A 572 28.45 38.30 -24.45
N TYR A 573 27.32 37.61 -24.61
CA TYR A 573 26.32 37.45 -23.55
C TYR A 573 26.47 36.05 -22.96
N THR A 574 26.85 35.95 -21.69
CA THR A 574 27.05 34.70 -20.97
C THR A 574 25.77 34.23 -20.31
N VAL A 575 25.36 33.00 -20.64
CA VAL A 575 24.46 32.19 -19.81
C VAL A 575 25.34 31.22 -18.99
N PRO A 576 25.13 31.00 -17.68
CA PRO A 576 26.03 30.14 -16.90
C PRO A 576 25.94 28.64 -17.20
N ASN A 577 27.05 27.92 -16.99
CA ASN A 577 27.16 26.48 -16.70
C ASN A 577 26.86 25.41 -17.77
N VAL A 578 26.94 25.69 -19.09
CA VAL A 578 26.83 24.65 -20.14
C VAL A 578 28.09 24.55 -21.03
N PRO A 579 28.90 23.48 -20.93
CA PRO A 579 29.98 23.20 -21.87
C PRO A 579 29.44 22.69 -23.22
N VAL A 580 30.03 23.12 -24.34
CA VAL A 580 29.69 22.62 -25.70
C VAL A 580 30.96 22.23 -26.45
N LYS A 581 30.92 21.08 -27.14
CA LYS A 581 31.91 20.65 -28.13
C LYS A 581 31.36 20.93 -29.53
N VAL A 582 32.16 21.59 -30.38
CA VAL A 582 31.73 21.98 -31.74
C VAL A 582 32.16 20.91 -32.74
N ASP A 583 31.25 19.98 -33.09
CA ASP A 583 31.44 19.12 -34.26
C ASP A 583 30.77 19.74 -35.49
N GLY A 584 31.59 19.96 -36.52
CA GLY A 584 31.27 20.79 -37.69
C GLY A 584 32.49 21.32 -38.45
N ALA A 585 33.71 20.97 -38.01
CA ALA A 585 34.93 21.33 -38.69
C ALA A 585 35.31 20.33 -39.78
N TYR A 586 35.40 20.79 -41.02
CA TYR A 586 36.06 20.05 -42.09
C TYR A 586 37.57 20.29 -42.05
N LYS A 587 38.33 19.25 -42.38
CA LYS A 587 39.79 19.34 -42.53
C LYS A 587 40.13 19.89 -43.92
N VAL A 588 40.84 21.01 -43.94
CA VAL A 588 41.61 21.45 -45.11
C VAL A 588 43.09 21.37 -44.70
N ASP A 589 43.90 20.69 -45.50
CA ASP A 589 45.32 20.41 -45.24
C ASP A 589 45.63 19.90 -43.82
N GLY A 590 44.77 18.99 -43.33
CA GLY A 590 44.94 18.33 -42.03
C GLY A 590 44.59 19.18 -40.80
N LYS A 591 44.22 20.46 -40.97
CA LYS A 591 43.84 21.37 -39.87
C LYS A 591 42.34 21.61 -39.83
N THR A 592 41.83 21.67 -38.61
CA THR A 592 40.44 21.97 -38.24
C THR A 592 40.14 23.46 -38.48
N GLN A 593 39.16 23.79 -39.32
CA GLN A 593 38.63 25.16 -39.44
C GLN A 593 37.11 25.19 -39.20
N ALA A 594 36.65 26.23 -38.51
CA ALA A 594 35.23 26.53 -38.31
C ALA A 594 34.88 27.83 -39.05
N TYR A 595 33.76 27.84 -39.76
CA TYR A 595 33.32 29.02 -40.53
C TYR A 595 32.59 30.03 -39.64
N ALA A 596 33.02 31.29 -39.70
CA ALA A 596 32.22 32.42 -39.23
C ALA A 596 31.61 33.15 -40.45
N ARG A 597 30.30 33.41 -40.42
CA ARG A 597 29.66 34.27 -41.41
C ARG A 597 29.80 35.71 -40.93
N THR A 598 30.41 36.59 -41.74
CA THR A 598 30.66 37.98 -41.35
C THR A 598 29.36 38.77 -41.18
N GLY A 599 29.07 39.14 -39.94
CA GLY A 599 27.91 39.94 -39.51
C GLY A 599 27.92 40.06 -37.98
N SER A 600 27.44 41.19 -37.45
CA SER A 600 27.41 41.48 -36.01
C SER A 600 26.67 40.40 -35.20
N GLY A 601 27.24 39.97 -34.06
CA GLY A 601 26.50 39.21 -33.04
C GLY A 601 25.99 37.83 -33.47
N SER A 602 26.86 36.94 -33.98
CA SER A 602 26.46 35.60 -34.39
C SER A 602 26.18 34.66 -33.20
N TYR A 603 24.92 34.46 -32.85
CA TYR A 603 24.48 33.36 -32.00
C TYR A 603 24.60 32.02 -32.76
N VAL A 604 25.37 31.08 -32.22
CA VAL A 604 25.51 29.74 -32.83
C VAL A 604 24.60 28.75 -32.11
N LEU A 605 23.67 28.17 -32.86
CA LEU A 605 22.76 27.11 -32.42
C LEU A 605 23.26 25.76 -32.96
N VAL A 606 23.58 24.83 -32.07
CA VAL A 606 24.16 23.51 -32.37
C VAL A 606 23.25 22.40 -31.87
N GLN A 607 23.08 21.34 -32.66
CA GLN A 607 22.41 20.09 -32.24
C GLN A 607 23.31 19.32 -31.28
N PRO A 608 22.87 18.97 -30.06
CA PRO A 608 23.65 18.13 -29.15
C PRO A 608 23.83 16.70 -29.71
N GLU A 609 24.97 16.08 -29.41
CA GLU A 609 25.22 14.65 -29.73
C GLU A 609 24.15 13.75 -29.08
N GLY A 610 23.76 12.67 -29.76
CA GLY A 610 22.84 11.64 -29.22
C GLY A 610 21.35 11.81 -29.52
N TYR A 611 20.93 12.89 -30.18
CA TYR A 611 19.54 13.12 -30.61
C TYR A 611 19.35 13.11 -32.12
N THR A 612 18.23 12.56 -32.58
CA THR A 612 17.88 12.54 -34.03
C THR A 612 17.51 13.93 -34.55
N ASP A 613 17.88 14.24 -35.80
CA ASP A 613 17.58 15.51 -36.49
C ASP A 613 16.07 15.87 -36.45
N ALA A 614 15.21 14.87 -36.58
CA ALA A 614 13.76 15.04 -36.52
C ALA A 614 13.30 15.51 -35.12
N SER A 615 13.85 14.91 -34.07
CA SER A 615 13.55 15.30 -32.68
C SER A 615 14.13 16.67 -32.33
N TRP A 616 15.36 16.97 -32.76
CA TRP A 616 15.97 18.28 -32.59
C TRP A 616 15.14 19.39 -33.26
N LYS A 617 14.65 19.15 -34.48
CA LYS A 617 13.75 20.09 -35.17
C LYS A 617 12.41 20.28 -34.46
N SER A 618 11.86 19.24 -33.84
CA SER A 618 10.64 19.33 -33.01
C SER A 618 10.86 20.21 -31.79
N PHE A 619 11.94 19.94 -31.04
CA PHE A 619 12.35 20.71 -29.87
C PHE A 619 12.53 22.21 -30.16
N LEU A 620 13.17 22.56 -31.29
CA LEU A 620 13.34 23.96 -31.70
C LEU A 620 12.02 24.67 -32.03
N ALA A 621 11.03 23.95 -32.56
CA ALA A 621 9.70 24.50 -32.80
C ALA A 621 8.96 24.76 -31.48
N THR A 622 8.99 23.80 -30.55
CA THR A 622 8.46 23.98 -29.19
C THR A 622 9.10 25.17 -28.47
N ARG A 623 10.44 25.28 -28.49
CA ARG A 623 11.14 26.39 -27.84
C ARG A 623 10.62 27.75 -28.31
N LYS A 624 10.38 27.89 -29.61
CA LYS A 624 9.85 29.12 -30.18
C LYS A 624 8.42 29.43 -29.70
N SER A 625 7.58 28.43 -29.49
CA SER A 625 6.26 28.58 -28.87
C SER A 625 6.39 29.07 -27.43
N VAL A 626 7.12 28.33 -26.60
CA VAL A 626 7.33 28.62 -25.18
C VAL A 626 7.91 30.02 -24.94
N VAL A 627 8.91 30.44 -25.75
CA VAL A 627 9.46 31.80 -25.69
C VAL A 627 8.38 32.85 -25.98
N THR A 628 7.57 32.64 -27.02
CA THR A 628 6.48 33.56 -27.40
C THR A 628 5.44 33.69 -26.29
N ASP A 629 5.10 32.59 -25.60
CA ASP A 629 4.11 32.60 -24.52
C ASP A 629 4.67 33.12 -23.19
N LEU A 630 5.96 32.91 -22.91
CA LEU A 630 6.69 33.57 -21.82
C LEU A 630 6.78 35.09 -22.03
N GLN A 631 7.00 35.56 -23.26
CA GLN A 631 6.99 36.99 -23.58
C GLN A 631 5.61 37.62 -23.29
N LYS A 632 4.52 36.94 -23.66
CA LYS A 632 3.15 37.35 -23.29
C LYS A 632 2.94 37.37 -21.77
N TYR A 633 3.41 36.34 -21.07
CA TYR A 633 3.28 36.22 -19.60
C TYR A 633 4.00 37.37 -18.87
N PHE A 634 5.26 37.66 -19.25
CA PHE A 634 6.04 38.76 -18.69
C PHE A 634 5.68 40.15 -19.25
N LYS A 635 4.84 40.20 -20.29
CA LYS A 635 4.42 41.42 -21.00
C LYS A 635 5.58 42.19 -21.64
N VAL A 636 6.53 41.45 -22.21
CA VAL A 636 7.64 41.98 -23.01
C VAL A 636 7.40 41.78 -24.51
N SER A 637 8.07 42.58 -25.34
CA SER A 637 7.87 42.62 -26.79
C SER A 637 8.95 41.83 -27.53
N THR A 638 8.60 41.26 -28.68
CA THR A 638 9.56 40.55 -29.56
C THR A 638 10.60 41.52 -30.15
N HIS A 639 11.88 41.13 -30.17
CA HIS A 639 12.97 41.91 -30.76
C HIS A 639 12.91 41.93 -32.31
N GLY A 640 12.28 40.94 -32.94
CA GLY A 640 12.21 40.83 -34.40
C GLY A 640 11.96 39.39 -34.87
N THR A 641 12.21 39.13 -36.17
CA THR A 641 11.92 37.81 -36.78
C THR A 641 13.16 37.08 -37.31
N ASP A 642 14.32 37.73 -37.38
CA ASP A 642 15.57 37.09 -37.78
C ASP A 642 16.20 36.25 -36.66
N ALA A 643 17.31 35.58 -36.96
CA ALA A 643 17.97 34.66 -36.03
C ALA A 643 18.73 35.35 -34.89
N GLN A 644 19.07 36.64 -35.03
CA GLN A 644 19.69 37.43 -33.96
C GLN A 644 18.61 37.85 -32.96
N ALA A 645 17.51 38.43 -33.46
CA ALA A 645 16.37 38.83 -32.66
C ALA A 645 15.75 37.66 -31.86
N GLN A 646 15.56 36.50 -32.50
CA GLN A 646 15.05 35.30 -31.81
C GLN A 646 15.96 34.80 -30.68
N ALA A 647 17.27 35.09 -30.72
CA ALA A 647 18.19 34.74 -29.65
C ALA A 647 18.23 35.82 -28.55
N GLU A 648 18.07 37.09 -28.90
CA GLU A 648 17.86 38.20 -27.95
C GLU A 648 16.57 38.00 -27.13
N ASP A 649 15.47 37.59 -27.78
CA ASP A 649 14.21 37.19 -27.15
C ASP A 649 14.44 36.05 -26.12
N ILE A 650 15.25 35.05 -26.47
CA ILE A 650 15.57 33.92 -25.57
C ILE A 650 16.40 34.38 -24.37
N VAL A 651 17.36 35.29 -24.56
CA VAL A 651 18.18 35.83 -23.45
C VAL A 651 17.34 36.69 -22.51
N GLU A 652 16.42 37.52 -23.02
CA GLU A 652 15.50 38.30 -22.17
C GLU A 652 14.59 37.35 -21.37
N VAL A 653 13.94 36.40 -22.04
CA VAL A 653 13.05 35.43 -21.38
C VAL A 653 13.81 34.57 -20.37
N TYR A 654 15.01 34.08 -20.68
CA TYR A 654 15.83 33.29 -19.74
C TYR A 654 16.09 34.06 -18.44
N ASN A 655 16.50 35.33 -18.53
CA ASN A 655 16.76 36.15 -17.33
C ASN A 655 15.48 36.41 -16.52
N LEU A 656 14.34 36.61 -17.19
CA LEU A 656 13.04 36.77 -16.53
C LEU A 656 12.57 35.47 -15.86
N VAL A 657 12.76 34.31 -16.50
CA VAL A 657 12.48 33.00 -15.91
C VAL A 657 13.34 32.80 -14.65
N ALA A 658 14.65 33.03 -14.75
CA ALA A 658 15.60 32.79 -13.66
C ALA A 658 15.39 33.68 -12.42
N THR A 659 14.74 34.84 -12.58
CA THR A 659 14.63 35.84 -11.52
C THR A 659 13.20 36.15 -11.06
N LYS A 660 12.17 35.72 -11.82
CA LYS A 660 10.77 36.12 -11.56
C LYS A 660 9.72 35.02 -11.76
N LEU A 661 10.05 33.87 -12.33
CA LEU A 661 9.08 32.79 -12.52
C LEU A 661 9.09 31.84 -11.31
N SER A 662 7.91 31.47 -10.83
CA SER A 662 7.80 30.42 -9.81
C SER A 662 8.11 29.04 -10.40
N ALA A 663 8.43 28.06 -9.56
CA ALA A 663 8.75 26.71 -10.02
C ALA A 663 7.55 26.03 -10.71
N GLU A 664 6.35 26.29 -10.22
CA GLU A 664 5.08 25.77 -10.75
C GLU A 664 4.82 26.35 -12.15
N LYS A 665 4.94 27.68 -12.30
CA LYS A 665 4.68 28.30 -13.60
C LYS A 665 5.79 28.02 -14.61
N ALA A 666 7.03 27.86 -14.15
CA ALA A 666 8.11 27.39 -14.99
C ALA A 666 7.88 25.95 -15.47
N ASP A 667 7.29 25.09 -14.63
CA ASP A 667 6.96 23.73 -15.02
C ASP A 667 5.88 23.67 -16.11
N GLU A 668 4.80 24.44 -16.00
CA GLU A 668 3.75 24.50 -17.04
C GLU A 668 4.34 24.75 -18.44
N PHE A 669 5.27 25.71 -18.57
CA PHE A 669 5.96 26.00 -19.82
C PHE A 669 7.00 24.93 -20.19
N ASN A 670 7.58 24.25 -19.21
CA ASN A 670 8.59 23.24 -19.44
C ASN A 670 8.00 21.90 -19.90
N GLN A 671 6.78 21.57 -19.49
CA GLN A 671 6.03 20.40 -19.94
C GLN A 671 5.82 20.38 -21.46
N GLU A 672 5.78 21.54 -22.14
CA GLU A 672 5.69 21.60 -23.61
C GLU A 672 6.88 20.89 -24.32
N PHE A 673 8.06 20.87 -23.68
CA PHE A 673 9.26 20.19 -24.19
C PHE A 673 9.23 18.67 -24.03
N PHE A 674 8.26 18.11 -23.32
CA PHE A 674 8.17 16.68 -23.09
C PHE A 674 8.03 15.88 -24.40
N GLY A 675 8.85 14.84 -24.55
CA GLY A 675 8.83 13.94 -25.72
C GLY A 675 9.30 14.55 -27.04
N GLN A 676 9.73 15.82 -27.05
CA GLN A 676 10.21 16.51 -28.25
C GLN A 676 11.60 16.03 -28.68
N LEU A 677 12.46 15.72 -27.70
CA LEU A 677 13.76 15.10 -27.92
C LEU A 677 13.64 13.57 -27.80
N LYS A 678 14.38 12.84 -28.65
CA LYS A 678 14.41 11.37 -28.65
C LYS A 678 15.86 10.87 -28.80
N PRO A 679 16.44 10.25 -27.76
CA PRO A 679 17.82 9.77 -27.79
C PRO A 679 17.95 8.45 -28.59
N GLU A 680 19.15 8.16 -29.09
CA GLU A 680 19.43 6.94 -29.89
C GLU A 680 19.46 5.63 -29.07
N THR A 681 19.59 5.72 -27.73
CA THR A 681 19.43 4.59 -26.80
C THR A 681 18.68 5.06 -25.55
N SER A 682 17.78 4.23 -25.00
CA SER A 682 16.90 4.65 -23.90
C SER A 682 16.69 3.54 -22.85
N TYR A 683 16.97 3.87 -21.60
CA TYR A 683 16.39 3.24 -20.41
C TYR A 683 15.21 4.13 -19.91
N PRO A 684 14.02 3.57 -19.61
CA PRO A 684 12.81 4.34 -19.31
C PRO A 684 12.87 5.12 -17.98
N ASP A 685 13.74 4.70 -17.05
CA ASP A 685 14.01 5.30 -15.74
C ASP A 685 15.21 6.27 -15.75
N VAL A 686 15.96 6.37 -16.85
CA VAL A 686 17.05 7.34 -16.99
C VAL A 686 16.52 8.60 -17.64
N ASN A 687 16.62 9.70 -16.91
CA ASN A 687 16.24 11.01 -17.41
C ASN A 687 17.37 11.61 -18.29
N TYR A 688 17.28 11.35 -19.60
CA TYR A 688 18.23 11.83 -20.62
C TYR A 688 18.17 13.33 -20.89
N ASP A 689 17.13 14.03 -20.43
CA ASP A 689 16.91 15.44 -20.74
C ASP A 689 17.40 16.40 -19.65
N ASP A 690 18.07 15.89 -18.62
CA ASP A 690 18.35 16.61 -17.38
C ASP A 690 19.85 16.66 -17.01
N TYR A 691 20.23 17.73 -16.30
CA TYR A 691 21.60 18.03 -15.91
C TYR A 691 21.94 17.44 -14.54
N GLY A 692 22.92 16.54 -14.51
CA GLY A 692 23.35 15.88 -13.28
C GLY A 692 22.87 14.43 -13.15
N THR A 693 21.97 13.97 -14.02
CA THR A 693 21.49 12.57 -14.07
C THR A 693 22.50 11.58 -14.63
N HIS A 694 23.70 12.04 -14.98
CA HIS A 694 24.80 11.23 -15.48
C HIS A 694 24.46 10.44 -16.75
N ASN A 695 23.45 10.87 -17.52
CA ASN A 695 22.98 10.18 -18.72
C ASN A 695 24.07 9.98 -19.78
N ALA A 696 25.01 10.93 -19.94
CA ALA A 696 26.13 10.83 -20.85
C ALA A 696 27.12 9.75 -20.40
N GLU A 697 27.43 9.70 -19.09
CA GLU A 697 28.26 8.66 -18.48
C GLU A 697 27.60 7.27 -18.54
N ILE A 698 26.29 7.17 -18.29
CA ILE A 698 25.49 5.94 -18.43
C ILE A 698 25.50 5.45 -19.88
N THR A 699 25.22 6.34 -20.84
CA THR A 699 25.23 6.02 -22.28
C THR A 699 26.60 5.53 -22.72
N TYR A 700 27.67 6.26 -22.36
CA TYR A 700 29.06 5.88 -22.67
C TYR A 700 29.42 4.47 -22.19
N LEU A 701 29.10 4.14 -20.93
CA LEU A 701 29.38 2.81 -20.38
C LEU A 701 28.48 1.72 -20.96
N THR A 702 27.24 2.04 -21.31
CA THR A 702 26.27 1.12 -21.93
C THR A 702 26.69 0.77 -23.35
N THR A 703 27.08 1.77 -24.17
CA THR A 703 27.62 1.57 -25.52
C THR A 703 28.90 0.74 -25.50
N LYS A 704 29.71 0.85 -24.44
CA LYS A 704 30.90 -0.01 -24.22
C LYS A 704 30.58 -1.41 -23.66
N GLY A 705 29.32 -1.71 -23.34
CA GLY A 705 28.90 -2.99 -22.74
C GLY A 705 29.38 -3.23 -21.30
N ILE A 706 29.90 -2.19 -20.64
CA ILE A 706 30.45 -2.26 -19.27
C ILE A 706 29.31 -2.37 -18.25
N VAL A 707 28.35 -1.45 -18.34
CA VAL A 707 27.12 -1.47 -17.54
C VAL A 707 25.97 -2.06 -18.37
N LYS A 708 25.00 -2.63 -17.67
CA LYS A 708 23.77 -3.19 -18.23
C LYS A 708 22.62 -2.85 -17.29
N GLY A 709 21.46 -2.57 -17.88
CA GLY A 709 20.20 -2.43 -17.17
C GLY A 709 19.71 -3.74 -16.54
N TYR A 710 18.61 -3.64 -15.79
CA TYR A 710 17.89 -4.78 -15.23
C TYR A 710 17.00 -5.45 -16.30
N ALA A 711 16.45 -6.62 -15.96
CA ALA A 711 15.68 -7.45 -16.90
C ALA A 711 14.30 -6.86 -17.26
N ASP A 712 13.80 -5.92 -16.46
CA ASP A 712 12.60 -5.11 -16.72
C ASP A 712 12.81 -4.00 -17.77
N GLY A 713 14.04 -3.82 -18.25
CA GLY A 713 14.42 -2.79 -19.21
C GLY A 713 14.87 -1.47 -18.59
N THR A 714 14.87 -1.33 -17.26
CA THR A 714 15.38 -0.15 -16.54
C THR A 714 16.92 -0.15 -16.45
N PHE A 715 17.53 1.00 -16.19
CA PHE A 715 18.93 1.10 -15.75
C PHE A 715 19.09 0.74 -14.27
N GLY A 716 18.06 0.96 -13.45
CA GLY A 716 18.14 0.95 -11.99
C GLY A 716 18.55 2.31 -11.42
N TYR A 717 18.06 3.40 -12.00
CA TYR A 717 18.34 4.75 -11.53
C TYR A 717 17.91 4.95 -10.07
N GLY A 718 18.78 5.52 -9.24
CA GLY A 718 18.55 5.65 -7.79
C GLY A 718 18.81 4.39 -6.96
N ALA A 719 18.89 3.19 -7.57
CA ALA A 719 19.09 1.96 -6.81
C ALA A 719 20.49 1.88 -6.15
N LYS A 720 20.51 1.39 -4.90
CA LYS A 720 21.72 1.14 -4.10
C LYS A 720 22.61 0.10 -4.82
N LEU A 721 23.92 0.36 -4.96
CA LEU A 721 24.84 -0.53 -5.65
C LEU A 721 25.56 -1.48 -4.68
N ALA A 722 25.63 -2.77 -4.99
CA ALA A 722 26.41 -3.74 -4.21
C ALA A 722 27.91 -3.68 -4.55
N ARG A 723 28.77 -4.06 -3.58
CA ARG A 723 30.24 -4.11 -3.75
C ARG A 723 30.65 -4.97 -4.96
N VAL A 724 30.00 -6.11 -5.17
CA VAL A 724 30.28 -7.01 -6.29
C VAL A 724 29.96 -6.40 -7.64
N ASP A 725 28.85 -5.66 -7.77
CA ASP A 725 28.42 -5.08 -9.05
C ASP A 725 29.44 -4.06 -9.56
N TYR A 726 29.98 -3.22 -8.66
CA TYR A 726 31.00 -2.24 -9.06
C TYR A 726 32.33 -2.90 -9.46
N ILE A 727 32.71 -3.98 -8.78
CA ILE A 727 33.88 -4.79 -9.17
C ILE A 727 33.65 -5.46 -10.53
N VAL A 728 32.43 -5.93 -10.84
CA VAL A 728 32.07 -6.46 -12.17
C VAL A 728 32.16 -5.38 -13.25
N TRP A 729 31.77 -4.13 -12.95
CA TRP A 729 31.92 -3.02 -13.90
C TRP A 729 33.40 -2.70 -14.17
N LEU A 730 34.25 -2.68 -13.14
CA LEU A 730 35.70 -2.52 -13.29
C LEU A 730 36.35 -3.67 -14.06
N TYR A 731 35.93 -4.91 -13.80
CA TYR A 731 36.39 -6.10 -14.50
C TYR A 731 36.06 -6.06 -16.00
N ARG A 732 34.82 -5.69 -16.36
CA ARG A 732 34.40 -5.48 -17.75
C ARG A 732 35.12 -4.31 -18.42
N ALA A 733 35.35 -3.21 -17.69
CA ALA A 733 36.12 -2.08 -18.19
C ALA A 733 37.56 -2.49 -18.56
N ALA A 734 38.20 -3.35 -17.76
CA ALA A 734 39.50 -3.95 -18.02
C ALA A 734 39.49 -5.08 -19.09
N GLY A 735 38.36 -5.31 -19.78
CA GLY A 735 38.22 -6.30 -20.84
C GLY A 735 37.94 -7.74 -20.38
N SER A 736 37.46 -7.93 -19.15
CA SER A 736 37.16 -9.23 -18.52
C SER A 736 38.33 -10.24 -18.61
N PRO A 737 39.52 -9.90 -18.08
CA PRO A 737 40.72 -10.73 -18.19
C PRO A 737 40.58 -12.07 -17.45
N LYS A 738 41.05 -13.16 -18.09
CA LYS A 738 40.99 -14.51 -17.52
C LYS A 738 41.69 -14.59 -16.15
N VAL A 739 41.06 -15.27 -15.20
CA VAL A 739 41.60 -15.52 -13.86
C VAL A 739 41.87 -17.03 -13.69
N ASP A 740 43.03 -17.37 -13.12
CA ASP A 740 43.50 -18.76 -12.97
C ASP A 740 43.36 -19.31 -11.54
N ALA A 741 42.89 -18.49 -10.59
CA ALA A 741 42.73 -18.85 -9.18
C ALA A 741 41.44 -18.26 -8.60
N GLN A 742 40.89 -18.90 -7.56
CA GLN A 742 39.74 -18.37 -6.82
C GLN A 742 40.15 -17.15 -5.97
N ALA A 743 39.18 -16.28 -5.66
CA ALA A 743 39.39 -15.16 -4.76
C ALA A 743 39.81 -15.67 -3.36
N PRO A 744 40.71 -14.98 -2.64
CA PRO A 744 41.21 -15.42 -1.34
C PRO A 744 40.25 -15.12 -0.17
N PHE A 745 38.96 -14.86 -0.46
CA PHE A 745 37.97 -14.41 0.53
C PHE A 745 37.03 -15.55 0.92
N THR A 746 36.81 -15.73 2.23
CA THR A 746 36.09 -16.91 2.77
C THR A 746 34.61 -16.93 2.41
N ASP A 747 34.02 -15.78 2.10
CA ASP A 747 32.63 -15.59 1.71
C ASP A 747 32.40 -15.59 0.18
N VAL A 748 33.44 -15.84 -0.63
CA VAL A 748 33.36 -15.85 -2.11
C VAL A 748 33.49 -17.28 -2.64
N THR A 749 32.42 -18.05 -2.49
CA THR A 749 32.33 -19.46 -2.91
C THR A 749 31.25 -19.65 -3.98
N ALA A 750 31.18 -20.83 -4.60
CA ALA A 750 30.09 -21.15 -5.53
C ALA A 750 28.71 -21.22 -4.86
N ALA A 751 28.64 -21.44 -3.54
CA ALA A 751 27.39 -21.45 -2.78
C ALA A 751 26.96 -20.04 -2.37
N THR A 752 27.89 -19.19 -1.93
CA THR A 752 27.60 -17.85 -1.45
C THR A 752 27.50 -16.80 -2.56
N VAL A 753 28.23 -16.97 -3.67
CA VAL A 753 28.17 -16.08 -4.85
C VAL A 753 27.92 -16.96 -6.08
N PRO A 754 26.66 -17.31 -6.42
CA PRO A 754 26.37 -18.32 -7.45
C PRO A 754 26.81 -17.96 -8.88
N ASN A 755 26.87 -16.66 -9.22
CA ASN A 755 27.28 -16.20 -10.53
C ASN A 755 28.81 -16.33 -10.73
N GLN A 756 29.24 -17.06 -11.77
CA GLN A 756 30.66 -17.24 -12.10
C GLN A 756 31.37 -15.92 -12.46
N GLU A 757 30.73 -15.03 -13.24
CA GLU A 757 31.32 -13.74 -13.63
C GLU A 757 31.65 -12.89 -12.39
N PHE A 758 30.80 -12.98 -11.36
CA PHE A 758 30.98 -12.24 -10.11
C PHE A 758 32.19 -12.78 -9.33
N ARG A 759 32.32 -14.11 -9.24
CA ARG A 759 33.50 -14.75 -8.62
C ARG A 759 34.80 -14.41 -9.37
N ASP A 760 34.76 -14.45 -10.71
CA ASP A 760 35.91 -14.12 -11.55
C ASP A 760 36.31 -12.65 -11.40
N ALA A 761 35.34 -11.72 -11.41
CA ALA A 761 35.59 -10.29 -11.19
C ALA A 761 36.23 -10.01 -9.81
N ILE A 762 35.73 -10.65 -8.75
CA ILE A 762 36.31 -10.52 -7.39
C ILE A 762 37.73 -11.10 -7.35
N ALA A 763 37.97 -12.26 -7.97
CA ALA A 763 39.28 -12.91 -8.00
C ALA A 763 40.31 -12.08 -8.80
N TRP A 764 39.90 -11.51 -9.94
CA TRP A 764 40.68 -10.52 -10.69
C TRP A 764 41.02 -9.32 -9.80
N ALA A 765 40.02 -8.71 -9.18
CA ALA A 765 40.21 -7.51 -8.36
C ALA A 765 41.10 -7.76 -7.14
N ALA A 766 41.10 -8.97 -6.58
CA ALA A 766 42.03 -9.37 -5.52
C ALA A 766 43.45 -9.55 -6.07
N SER A 767 43.63 -10.29 -7.17
CA SER A 767 44.95 -10.55 -7.77
C SER A 767 45.66 -9.29 -8.30
N THR A 768 44.89 -8.27 -8.70
CA THR A 768 45.40 -6.96 -9.15
C THR A 768 45.49 -5.90 -8.06
N GLY A 769 45.05 -6.22 -6.82
CA GLY A 769 45.10 -5.30 -5.68
C GLY A 769 44.05 -4.18 -5.68
N VAL A 770 43.06 -4.23 -6.58
CA VAL A 770 41.90 -3.33 -6.61
C VAL A 770 41.09 -3.47 -5.30
N THR A 771 40.83 -4.71 -4.86
CA THR A 771 40.26 -4.99 -3.53
C THR A 771 41.28 -5.68 -2.62
N LYS A 772 41.12 -5.46 -1.31
CA LYS A 772 41.87 -6.13 -0.24
C LYS A 772 40.97 -6.97 0.68
N GLY A 773 39.66 -6.94 0.48
CA GLY A 773 38.68 -7.46 1.44
C GLY A 773 38.65 -6.64 2.74
N TYR A 774 37.96 -7.20 3.73
CA TYR A 774 37.96 -6.75 5.12
C TYR A 774 39.03 -7.49 5.93
N SER A 775 39.35 -6.98 7.12
CA SER A 775 40.40 -7.54 7.99
C SER A 775 40.08 -8.93 8.57
N ASP A 776 38.82 -9.38 8.46
CA ASP A 776 38.37 -10.71 8.85
C ASP A 776 38.56 -11.78 7.75
N GLY A 777 39.00 -11.38 6.54
CA GLY A 777 39.17 -12.27 5.40
C GLY A 777 37.96 -12.35 4.45
N THR A 778 36.93 -11.53 4.65
CA THR A 778 35.74 -11.47 3.78
C THR A 778 35.82 -10.38 2.71
N PHE A 779 34.91 -10.42 1.71
CA PHE A 779 34.71 -9.36 0.71
C PHE A 779 33.39 -8.60 0.89
N ALA A 780 32.38 -9.25 1.48
CA ALA A 780 30.98 -8.86 1.61
C ALA A 780 30.33 -8.51 0.24
N PRO A 781 30.22 -9.47 -0.71
CA PRO A 781 29.86 -9.19 -2.10
C PRO A 781 28.54 -8.42 -2.28
N TYR A 782 27.52 -8.76 -1.50
CA TYR A 782 26.18 -8.16 -1.59
C TYR A 782 25.95 -7.01 -0.60
N ALA A 783 26.97 -6.61 0.19
CA ALA A 783 26.85 -5.42 1.00
C ALA A 783 26.78 -4.17 0.10
N THR A 784 25.99 -3.19 0.53
CA THR A 784 25.90 -1.87 -0.10
C THR A 784 27.27 -1.19 -0.13
N LEU A 785 27.61 -0.57 -1.27
CA LEU A 785 28.87 0.13 -1.46
C LEU A 785 28.75 1.60 -1.03
N ASN A 786 29.67 2.08 -0.19
CA ASN A 786 29.76 3.49 0.17
C ASN A 786 30.62 4.28 -0.84
N ARG A 787 30.40 5.59 -0.94
CA ARG A 787 31.10 6.47 -1.90
C ARG A 787 32.62 6.48 -1.73
N GLN A 788 33.12 6.46 -0.49
CA GLN A 788 34.57 6.42 -0.22
C GLN A 788 35.24 5.12 -0.64
N ASP A 789 34.55 3.99 -0.51
CA ASP A 789 35.05 2.67 -0.92
C ASP A 789 35.17 2.58 -2.44
N ALA A 790 34.20 3.13 -3.19
CA ALA A 790 34.27 3.21 -4.64
C ALA A 790 35.43 4.09 -5.14
N ALA A 791 35.67 5.24 -4.49
CA ALA A 791 36.84 6.07 -4.77
C ALA A 791 38.15 5.31 -4.51
N ALA A 792 38.22 4.51 -3.44
CA ALA A 792 39.38 3.67 -3.14
C ALA A 792 39.59 2.51 -4.14
N PHE A 793 38.52 1.90 -4.66
CA PHE A 793 38.62 0.93 -5.75
C PHE A 793 39.17 1.57 -7.03
N LEU A 794 38.68 2.76 -7.43
CA LEU A 794 39.18 3.48 -8.60
C LEU A 794 40.65 3.90 -8.45
N TYR A 795 41.03 4.43 -7.29
CA TYR A 795 42.41 4.81 -6.99
C TYR A 795 43.37 3.62 -7.08
N ARG A 796 42.97 2.44 -6.57
CA ARG A 796 43.77 1.22 -6.68
C ARG A 796 43.82 0.67 -8.11
N ALA A 797 42.70 0.70 -8.84
CA ALA A 797 42.65 0.35 -10.26
C ALA A 797 43.54 1.25 -11.13
N ALA A 798 43.70 2.53 -10.77
CA ALA A 798 44.65 3.47 -11.36
C ALA A 798 46.12 3.24 -10.93
N GLY A 799 46.41 2.16 -10.20
CA GLY A 799 47.75 1.80 -9.74
C GLY A 799 48.20 2.49 -8.45
N SER A 800 47.27 3.05 -7.66
CA SER A 800 47.55 3.82 -6.43
C SER A 800 48.57 4.97 -6.64
N PRO A 801 48.30 5.91 -7.57
CA PRO A 801 49.25 6.96 -7.93
C PRO A 801 49.59 7.87 -6.75
N LYS A 802 50.87 8.21 -6.57
CA LYS A 802 51.34 9.06 -5.46
C LYS A 802 50.62 10.41 -5.46
N PHE A 803 49.79 10.64 -4.46
CA PHE A 803 49.03 11.88 -4.28
C PHE A 803 49.33 12.53 -2.92
N ASN A 804 49.52 13.85 -2.90
CA ASN A 804 49.74 14.62 -1.67
C ASN A 804 48.52 15.51 -1.37
N GLU A 805 47.75 15.10 -0.38
CA GLU A 805 46.49 15.72 0.06
C GLU A 805 46.64 17.19 0.49
N SER A 806 47.85 17.62 0.88
CA SER A 806 48.11 19.02 1.23
C SER A 806 47.92 19.97 0.03
N TYR A 807 48.22 19.48 -1.18
CA TYR A 807 48.12 20.21 -2.45
C TYR A 807 46.85 19.87 -3.25
N ALA A 808 45.83 19.27 -2.62
CA ALA A 808 44.55 19.06 -3.29
C ALA A 808 43.85 20.40 -3.55
N ASP A 809 43.72 20.79 -4.82
CA ASP A 809 43.02 22.02 -5.23
C ASP A 809 41.52 21.98 -4.91
N VAL A 810 40.94 20.77 -4.84
CA VAL A 810 39.56 20.51 -4.43
C VAL A 810 39.57 19.84 -3.06
N LYS A 811 38.80 20.40 -2.12
CA LYS A 811 38.64 19.89 -0.75
C LYS A 811 37.17 19.85 -0.38
N PHE A 812 36.79 18.92 0.48
CA PHE A 812 35.42 18.76 0.97
C PHE A 812 35.37 18.97 2.49
N GLY A 813 34.29 19.56 3.00
CA GLY A 813 34.15 19.90 4.42
C GLY A 813 34.14 18.70 5.37
N ASP A 814 33.77 17.52 4.87
CA ASP A 814 33.73 16.23 5.56
C ASP A 814 34.97 15.34 5.31
N VAL A 815 35.96 15.80 4.53
CA VAL A 815 37.15 14.99 4.18
C VAL A 815 38.40 15.57 4.85
N THR A 816 38.83 14.94 5.94
CA THR A 816 40.06 15.30 6.65
C THR A 816 41.27 14.67 5.98
N ALA A 817 42.25 15.48 5.58
CA ALA A 817 43.48 14.99 4.97
C ALA A 817 44.27 14.10 5.94
N GLY A 818 44.73 12.94 5.45
CA GLY A 818 45.43 11.92 6.24
C GLY A 818 44.52 10.92 6.95
N ASP A 819 43.19 11.04 6.86
CA ASP A 819 42.25 10.02 7.31
C ASP A 819 42.27 8.81 6.37
N SER A 820 43.21 7.90 6.63
CA SER A 820 43.37 6.67 5.86
C SER A 820 42.20 5.68 6.03
N ALA A 821 41.49 5.74 7.16
CA ALA A 821 40.35 4.87 7.44
C ALA A 821 39.17 5.20 6.51
N ASN A 822 38.92 6.49 6.28
CA ASN A 822 37.90 6.98 5.33
C ASN A 822 38.46 7.29 3.93
N HIS A 823 39.64 6.76 3.63
CA HIS A 823 40.23 6.78 2.29
C HIS A 823 40.43 8.19 1.70
N SER A 824 40.66 9.20 2.56
CA SER A 824 40.86 10.62 2.20
C SER A 824 41.78 10.84 1.00
N GLN A 825 42.94 10.17 0.95
CA GLN A 825 43.87 10.23 -0.18
C GLN A 825 43.22 9.85 -1.53
N ALA A 826 42.41 8.79 -1.57
CA ALA A 826 41.74 8.33 -2.78
C ALA A 826 40.60 9.28 -3.18
N VAL A 827 39.85 9.80 -2.20
CA VAL A 827 38.77 10.78 -2.42
C VAL A 827 39.34 12.09 -2.98
N LEU A 828 40.39 12.64 -2.37
CA LEU A 828 41.02 13.89 -2.81
C LEU A 828 41.76 13.71 -4.15
N TRP A 829 42.40 12.57 -4.39
CA TRP A 829 42.95 12.24 -5.72
C TRP A 829 41.85 12.24 -6.79
N ALA A 830 40.72 11.58 -6.51
CA ALA A 830 39.61 11.51 -7.47
C ALA A 830 38.98 12.89 -7.72
N ALA A 831 38.97 13.76 -6.70
CA ALA A 831 38.48 15.13 -6.80
C ALA A 831 39.40 16.01 -7.67
N SER A 832 40.72 15.96 -7.44
CA SER A 832 41.72 16.66 -8.27
C SER A 832 41.73 16.20 -9.74
N ASN A 833 41.20 15.02 -10.05
CA ASN A 833 41.03 14.52 -11.43
C ASN A 833 39.61 14.74 -12.00
N GLY A 834 38.72 15.44 -11.28
CA GLY A 834 37.36 15.73 -11.72
C GLY A 834 36.41 14.52 -11.77
N ILE A 835 36.82 13.38 -11.22
CA ILE A 835 36.02 12.15 -11.16
C ILE A 835 34.84 12.36 -10.20
N VAL A 836 35.16 12.73 -8.96
CA VAL A 836 34.19 13.04 -7.91
C VAL A 836 34.07 14.55 -7.72
N LYS A 837 32.84 15.07 -7.69
CA LYS A 837 32.57 16.51 -7.63
C LYS A 837 32.00 16.99 -6.29
N GLY A 838 31.55 16.05 -5.44
CA GLY A 838 30.85 16.33 -4.19
C GLY A 838 29.42 16.86 -4.40
N TYR A 839 28.75 17.12 -3.28
CA TYR A 839 27.44 17.75 -3.16
C TYR A 839 27.62 19.18 -2.64
N ALA A 840 26.87 20.13 -3.19
CA ALA A 840 26.87 21.51 -2.71
C ALA A 840 26.07 21.61 -1.39
N GLY A 841 26.67 22.16 -0.33
CA GLY A 841 26.05 22.33 0.99
C GLY A 841 26.18 23.76 1.50
N GLY A 842 25.59 24.71 0.77
CA GLY A 842 25.77 26.15 1.03
C GLY A 842 27.18 26.61 0.67
N ASP A 843 27.87 27.25 1.61
CA ASP A 843 29.22 27.79 1.42
C ASP A 843 30.34 26.73 1.32
N VAL A 844 30.02 25.44 1.55
CA VAL A 844 30.99 24.34 1.58
C VAL A 844 30.48 23.13 0.78
N THR A 845 31.36 22.52 -0.01
CA THR A 845 31.08 21.26 -0.72
C THR A 845 31.42 20.06 0.17
N TYR A 846 30.58 19.03 0.16
CA TYR A 846 30.77 17.80 0.94
C TYR A 846 30.88 16.58 0.00
N PHE A 847 31.66 15.57 0.37
CA PHE A 847 31.81 14.34 -0.42
C PHE A 847 30.68 13.33 -0.14
N GLY A 848 30.26 13.22 1.12
CA GLY A 848 29.31 12.23 1.60
C GLY A 848 29.94 10.84 1.70
N GLY A 849 31.13 10.70 2.31
CA GLY A 849 31.92 9.46 2.25
C GLY A 849 31.19 8.18 2.67
N TYR A 850 30.39 8.28 3.74
CA TYR A 850 29.55 7.20 4.27
C TYR A 850 28.21 7.02 3.57
N SER A 851 27.80 7.93 2.69
CA SER A 851 26.55 7.78 1.97
C SER A 851 26.62 6.57 1.03
N THR A 852 25.51 5.85 0.93
CA THR A 852 25.33 4.76 -0.04
C THR A 852 25.57 5.28 -1.46
N LEU A 853 26.34 4.52 -2.24
CA LEU A 853 26.53 4.79 -3.67
C LEU A 853 25.36 4.21 -4.47
N VAL A 854 24.72 5.06 -5.26
CA VAL A 854 23.66 4.70 -6.20
C VAL A 854 24.22 4.48 -7.61
N ARG A 855 23.50 3.72 -8.45
CA ARG A 855 23.98 3.25 -9.76
C ARG A 855 24.43 4.37 -10.71
N GLN A 856 23.74 5.52 -10.73
CA GLN A 856 24.10 6.65 -11.59
C GLN A 856 25.40 7.34 -11.16
N ASP A 857 25.61 7.55 -9.85
CA ASP A 857 26.85 8.13 -9.30
C ASP A 857 28.05 7.19 -9.56
N ALA A 858 27.84 5.89 -9.39
CA ALA A 858 28.83 4.87 -9.71
C ALA A 858 29.23 4.89 -11.19
N ALA A 859 28.24 5.02 -12.09
CA ALA A 859 28.46 5.12 -13.53
C ALA A 859 29.26 6.40 -13.87
N ALA A 860 28.92 7.52 -13.23
CA ALA A 860 29.64 8.77 -13.40
C ALA A 860 31.11 8.68 -12.97
N PHE A 861 31.38 8.10 -11.80
CA PHE A 861 32.75 7.94 -11.30
C PHE A 861 33.57 7.05 -12.26
N LEU A 862 33.02 5.93 -12.72
CA LEU A 862 33.72 5.01 -13.62
C LEU A 862 33.94 5.63 -15.02
N ALA A 863 32.90 6.21 -15.61
CA ALA A 863 32.98 6.82 -16.95
C ALA A 863 34.01 7.96 -17.00
N ARG A 864 34.02 8.85 -16.00
CA ARG A 864 34.99 9.95 -15.92
C ARG A 864 36.42 9.43 -15.74
N THR A 865 36.62 8.37 -14.95
CA THR A 865 37.94 7.73 -14.79
C THR A 865 38.46 7.15 -16.10
N LEU A 866 37.58 6.53 -16.90
CA LEU A 866 37.90 6.02 -18.24
C LEU A 866 38.14 7.15 -19.26
N GLN A 867 37.31 8.20 -19.25
CA GLN A 867 37.45 9.36 -20.14
C GLN A 867 38.74 10.16 -19.85
N ALA A 868 39.18 10.20 -18.59
CA ALA A 868 40.46 10.76 -18.17
C ALA A 868 41.66 9.84 -18.48
N ASN A 869 41.44 8.63 -19.00
CA ASN A 869 42.46 7.60 -19.26
C ASN A 869 43.28 7.20 -18.01
N LEU A 870 42.66 7.24 -16.83
CA LEU A 870 43.33 6.92 -15.55
C LEU A 870 43.34 5.42 -15.23
N ILE A 871 42.45 4.65 -15.85
CA ILE A 871 42.45 3.19 -15.91
C ILE A 871 42.39 2.74 -17.37
N LYS A 872 42.92 1.55 -17.66
CA LYS A 872 43.05 1.01 -19.03
C LYS A 872 41.94 0.04 -19.39
#